data_AF-A0A1J4K1R3-F1
#
_entry.id   AF-A0A1J4K1R3-F1
#
_cell.length_a   1.000
_cell.length_b   1.000
_cell.length_c   1.000
_cell.angle_alpha   90.00
_cell.angle_beta   90.00
_cell.angle_gamma   90.00
#
_symmetry.space_group_name_H-M   'P 1'
#
loop_
_entity.id
_entity.type
_entity.pdbx_description
1 polymer ?
#
loop_
_entity_poly.entity_id
_entity_poly.type
_entity_poly.pdbx_seq_one_letter_code
_entity_poly.pdbx_strand_id
1 'polypeptide(L)'
;MKPQLLYTDLGFSIPALLLPFGKISKKGWQFIKLLTNEPLLVDSNTDFEKICLEKNIVVPQSLNAKIYTCQSPTEIKLIKQRLWQETQLFFLKCYIVIIFVDYGKNEDVKSAQELTKFLFNDEDFPSLIFYRASEAIIQLHSDETHISFANYKDDIASANFRQFLTNRILASIKSKISSLVSNSSSSKASRYALQVLSTEKKDIVNSFIHLNKRTKQDSIQFASLLEQMGLYETENPGQLRELKIIDRYTTERLVNMREEYYNNDLYYIYSVAASIYMKNNKFGKALDCIFRILAATKDQDLVSECVRIITRNNEDQSVILRTWELLAHMFRLNMYRKIPLFTFLLAKTFQGNTRIEFQERTLNFLYNQPSGPLIIRDICFPIIMKLISDSCQLDSMAKTRMAFKFLSVSGQILSKRDQERLFMFVINSNLGDLRIPCNLGLRAQNHKFVESDLTYRKISKSQEIDSSPFKYSYLKAADDKNSIVTAVGYLLRVEIEIFNPFAIPLPVSFSASPNDFYQSKDHPFVLKPKQFSYITFCITPLCEGTLKINGIEAILSSGCQHIDLLNELNITVIDRVAEFNIRTNLPINQTMNLFDGEVVDVKLWLSNNGSYTIQKLDMKANNVPIDKFELPIHPYCQGGISFPMTIDRTMTQINLNLVAQTENQEVESVTHIIQQIKTESAISISGINILNSIPEIDTDFSKLIFIAVDIQNTSSSVFNYNARFNAAAELGFDFPGIVTKKGTSGILSAFETTAFILAVEKDQILSDSIVVKNARFINARRDEEERINHKLTSQERKDLNDRVKVAVFIEQNLIFKWSCGVGRNGVLAVNTALPSIEVMREIQLRRPKLIHSFDMHPIIANKRITLNVKFEEATIQSCRLDLGIYRDSDYGIAWEQSLDRVSNETNEFNFVLFFTKPDHFDFILRYETDQKVKGHTCIEVDVVDCE
;
A
#
# COMPACT_ATOMS: atom_id res chain seq x y z
N MET A 1 -17.58 33.88 -11.76
CA MET A 1 -17.25 34.23 -13.16
C MET A 1 -16.98 35.74 -13.21
N LYS A 2 -15.89 36.20 -13.83
CA LYS A 2 -15.74 37.63 -14.15
C LYS A 2 -16.85 38.01 -15.15
N PRO A 3 -17.40 39.23 -15.11
CA PRO A 3 -18.42 39.64 -16.07
C PRO A 3 -17.83 39.59 -17.49
N GLN A 4 -18.42 38.77 -18.34
CA GLN A 4 -18.15 38.72 -19.78
C GLN A 4 -18.76 39.97 -20.43
N LEU A 5 -18.04 40.65 -21.32
CA LEU A 5 -18.54 41.73 -22.18
C LEU A 5 -19.57 41.17 -23.17
N LEU A 6 -20.71 41.85 -23.27
CA LEU A 6 -21.80 41.54 -24.17
C LEU A 6 -21.95 42.62 -25.23
N TYR A 7 -22.55 42.28 -26.37
CA TYR A 7 -22.83 43.26 -27.42
C TYR A 7 -23.68 44.44 -26.89
N THR A 8 -24.61 44.16 -25.99
CA THR A 8 -25.45 45.18 -25.35
C THR A 8 -24.75 46.08 -24.33
N ASP A 9 -23.51 45.76 -23.94
CA ASP A 9 -22.66 46.66 -23.13
C ASP A 9 -21.98 47.74 -23.97
N LEU A 10 -21.97 47.58 -25.30
CA LEU A 10 -21.41 48.57 -26.20
C LEU A 10 -22.31 49.81 -26.16
N GLY A 11 -21.71 50.92 -25.72
CA GLY A 11 -22.34 52.21 -25.55
C GLY A 11 -22.43 53.03 -26.83
N PHE A 12 -22.65 54.33 -26.67
CA PHE A 12 -22.82 55.30 -27.75
C PHE A 12 -21.47 55.83 -28.25
N SER A 13 -20.64 54.91 -28.74
CA SER A 13 -19.25 55.16 -29.14
C SER A 13 -18.76 54.11 -30.13
N ILE A 14 -17.69 54.42 -30.88
CA ILE A 14 -17.01 53.43 -31.73
C ILE A 14 -16.26 52.44 -30.84
N PRO A 15 -16.51 51.12 -30.94
CA PRO A 15 -15.95 50.17 -30.00
C PRO A 15 -14.53 49.73 -30.40
N ALA A 16 -13.61 49.76 -29.44
CA ALA A 16 -12.28 49.19 -29.54
C ALA A 16 -12.15 48.00 -28.58
N LEU A 17 -12.10 46.78 -29.10
CA LEU A 17 -12.15 45.54 -28.30
C LEU A 17 -10.74 45.10 -27.89
N LEU A 18 -10.40 45.17 -26.61
CA LEU A 18 -9.06 44.86 -26.09
C LEU A 18 -9.00 43.48 -25.42
N LEU A 19 -8.10 42.62 -25.88
CA LEU A 19 -7.77 41.33 -25.26
C LEU A 19 -6.40 41.37 -24.57
N PRO A 20 -6.33 41.20 -23.24
CA PRO A 20 -5.07 40.94 -22.57
C PRO A 20 -4.57 39.53 -22.91
N PHE A 21 -3.35 39.41 -23.45
CA PHE A 21 -2.74 38.14 -23.85
C PHE A 21 -1.71 37.64 -22.83
N GLY A 22 -1.88 36.39 -22.40
CA GLY A 22 -1.00 35.71 -21.45
C GLY A 22 -1.05 36.29 -20.04
N LYS A 23 0.07 36.22 -19.31
CA LYS A 23 0.16 36.71 -17.93
C LYS A 23 0.35 38.23 -17.92
N ILE A 24 -0.62 38.95 -17.35
CA ILE A 24 -0.56 40.40 -17.17
C ILE A 24 -0.22 40.74 -15.70
N SER A 25 0.75 41.64 -15.48
CA SER A 25 1.14 42.09 -14.15
C SER A 25 0.07 42.99 -13.50
N LYS A 26 0.16 43.21 -12.18
CA LYS A 26 -0.70 44.19 -11.49
C LYS A 26 -0.60 45.59 -12.11
N LYS A 27 0.61 46.01 -12.52
CA LYS A 27 0.84 47.27 -13.23
C LYS A 27 0.19 47.27 -14.61
N GLY A 28 0.33 46.18 -15.37
CA GLY A 28 -0.36 46.04 -16.67
C GLY A 28 -1.88 46.17 -16.55
N TRP A 29 -2.50 45.57 -15.51
CA TRP A 29 -3.93 45.76 -15.24
C TRP A 29 -4.31 47.17 -14.82
N GLN A 30 -3.45 47.87 -14.05
CA GLN A 30 -3.66 49.29 -13.73
C GLN A 30 -3.61 50.16 -14.99
N PHE A 31 -2.68 49.86 -15.90
CA PHE A 31 -2.54 50.56 -17.17
C PHE A 31 -3.74 50.31 -18.11
N ILE A 32 -4.23 49.07 -18.24
CA ILE A 32 -5.46 48.79 -19.00
C ILE A 32 -6.66 49.57 -18.42
N LYS A 33 -6.75 49.70 -17.09
CA LYS A 33 -7.80 50.51 -16.44
C LYS A 33 -7.68 51.99 -16.78
N LEU A 34 -6.46 52.53 -16.80
CA LEU A 34 -6.19 53.91 -17.22
C LEU A 34 -6.70 54.14 -18.66
N LEU A 35 -6.38 53.23 -19.59
CA LEU A 35 -6.81 53.31 -20.98
C LEU A 35 -8.33 53.27 -21.15
N THR A 36 -9.00 52.39 -20.39
CA THR A 36 -10.45 52.15 -20.52
C THR A 36 -11.33 53.20 -19.84
N ASN A 37 -10.81 53.95 -18.87
CA ASN A 37 -11.59 54.95 -18.13
C ASN A 37 -11.82 56.25 -18.90
N GLU A 38 -10.94 56.62 -19.84
CA GLU A 38 -11.07 57.87 -20.59
C GLU A 38 -11.48 57.59 -22.05
N PRO A 39 -12.45 58.34 -22.60
CA PRO A 39 -12.85 58.20 -23.99
C PRO A 39 -11.68 58.49 -24.94
N LEU A 40 -11.64 57.76 -26.06
CA LEU A 40 -10.73 58.03 -27.17
C LEU A 40 -11.39 59.07 -28.07
N LEU A 41 -10.81 60.27 -28.09
CA LEU A 41 -11.21 61.32 -29.01
C LEU A 41 -10.52 61.11 -30.34
N VAL A 42 -11.33 61.06 -31.40
CA VAL A 42 -10.86 60.83 -32.77
C VAL A 42 -11.16 62.09 -33.57
N ASP A 43 -10.15 62.94 -33.72
CA ASP A 43 -10.26 64.19 -34.46
C ASP A 43 -10.31 63.95 -35.97
N SER A 44 -11.02 64.81 -36.70
CA SER A 44 -11.05 64.74 -38.16
C SER A 44 -9.67 65.07 -38.75
N ASN A 45 -9.26 64.31 -39.78
CA ASN A 45 -8.09 64.65 -40.59
C ASN A 45 -8.51 64.94 -42.04
N THR A 46 -7.63 65.61 -42.78
CA THR A 46 -7.87 66.08 -44.16
C THR A 46 -8.34 64.96 -45.10
N ASP A 47 -7.78 63.76 -44.95
CA ASP A 47 -8.16 62.59 -45.75
C ASP A 47 -9.55 62.05 -45.38
N PHE A 48 -9.89 62.05 -44.09
CA PHE A 48 -11.21 61.64 -43.61
C PHE A 48 -12.30 62.62 -44.06
N GLU A 49 -12.01 63.92 -43.99
CA GLU A 49 -12.88 64.99 -44.48
C GLU A 49 -13.17 64.83 -45.98
N LYS A 50 -12.13 64.55 -46.78
CA LYS A 50 -12.27 64.33 -48.23
C LYS A 50 -13.19 63.13 -48.54
N ILE A 51 -12.98 61.99 -47.89
CA ILE A 51 -13.81 60.79 -48.10
C ILE A 51 -15.26 61.05 -47.69
N CYS A 52 -15.49 61.77 -46.59
CA CYS A 52 -16.84 62.13 -46.15
C CYS A 52 -17.53 63.06 -47.15
N LEU A 53 -16.81 64.04 -47.70
CA LEU A 53 -17.33 64.93 -48.75
C LEU A 53 -17.70 64.14 -50.01
N GLU A 54 -16.84 63.23 -50.47
CA GLU A 54 -17.08 62.35 -51.62
C GLU A 54 -18.34 61.47 -51.44
N LYS A 55 -18.63 61.06 -50.20
CA LYS A 55 -19.80 60.23 -49.84
C LYS A 55 -20.98 61.02 -49.29
N ASN A 56 -20.94 62.36 -49.29
CA ASN A 56 -21.99 63.24 -48.77
C ASN A 56 -22.37 62.97 -47.28
N ILE A 57 -21.36 62.68 -46.46
CA ILE A 57 -21.48 62.48 -45.01
C ILE A 57 -21.07 63.77 -44.29
N VAL A 58 -21.84 64.18 -43.28
CA VAL A 58 -21.49 65.32 -42.43
C VAL A 58 -20.32 64.93 -41.54
N VAL A 59 -19.23 65.68 -41.65
CA VAL A 59 -18.02 65.47 -40.86
C VAL A 59 -18.22 66.07 -39.46
N PRO A 60 -18.15 65.26 -38.39
CA PRO A 60 -18.03 65.78 -37.02
C PRO A 60 -16.61 66.27 -36.75
N GLN A 61 -16.47 67.28 -35.88
CA GLN A 61 -15.14 67.81 -35.48
C GLN A 61 -14.29 66.75 -34.77
N SER A 62 -14.92 65.99 -33.86
CA SER A 62 -14.29 64.82 -33.24
C SER A 62 -15.34 63.76 -32.94
N LEU A 63 -14.90 62.50 -32.99
CA LEU A 63 -15.71 61.31 -32.77
C LEU A 63 -15.37 60.66 -31.44
N ASN A 64 -16.39 60.15 -30.76
CA ASN A 64 -16.22 59.40 -29.53
C ASN A 64 -15.97 57.89 -29.80
N ALA A 65 -14.84 57.38 -29.31
CA ALA A 65 -14.52 55.95 -29.30
C ALA A 65 -14.22 55.47 -27.88
N LYS A 66 -14.45 54.18 -27.61
CA LYS A 66 -14.28 53.61 -26.27
C LYS A 66 -13.64 52.23 -26.31
N ILE A 67 -12.71 52.00 -25.38
CA ILE A 67 -12.03 50.70 -25.23
C ILE A 67 -12.86 49.81 -24.31
N TYR A 68 -13.15 48.59 -24.77
CA TYR A 68 -13.85 47.56 -24.01
C TYR A 68 -12.94 46.36 -23.81
N THR A 69 -12.74 45.92 -22.56
CA THR A 69 -11.86 44.78 -22.26
C THR A 69 -12.62 43.46 -22.34
N CYS A 70 -12.13 42.55 -23.18
CA CYS A 70 -12.59 41.17 -23.29
C CYS A 70 -11.73 40.27 -22.42
N GLN A 71 -12.29 39.16 -21.93
CA GLN A 71 -11.60 38.18 -21.08
C GLN A 71 -11.07 36.98 -21.87
N SER A 72 -11.62 36.70 -23.08
CA SER A 72 -11.23 35.52 -23.85
C SER A 72 -11.29 35.73 -25.38
N PRO A 73 -10.52 34.95 -26.15
CA PRO A 73 -10.63 34.89 -27.62
C PRO A 73 -12.06 34.54 -28.10
N THR A 74 -12.74 33.63 -27.41
CA THR A 74 -14.10 33.18 -27.75
C THR A 74 -15.12 34.30 -27.61
N GLU A 75 -14.97 35.12 -26.58
CA GLU A 75 -15.81 36.30 -26.36
C GLU A 75 -15.64 37.35 -27.46
N ILE A 76 -14.40 37.60 -27.91
CA ILE A 76 -14.15 38.48 -29.06
C ILE A 76 -14.83 37.94 -30.31
N LYS A 77 -14.68 36.65 -30.61
CA LYS A 77 -15.33 36.04 -31.78
C LYS A 77 -16.85 36.23 -31.76
N LEU A 78 -17.47 36.03 -30.59
CA LEU A 78 -18.91 36.19 -30.44
C LEU A 78 -19.35 37.65 -30.64
N ILE A 79 -18.66 38.62 -30.03
CA ILE A 79 -18.97 40.05 -30.22
C ILE A 79 -18.77 40.47 -31.68
N LYS A 80 -17.65 40.07 -32.31
CA LYS A 80 -17.38 40.36 -33.72
C LYS A 80 -18.48 39.82 -34.64
N GLN A 81 -18.94 38.59 -34.41
CA GLN A 81 -20.03 38.01 -35.18
C GLN A 81 -21.32 38.83 -35.05
N ARG A 82 -21.60 39.38 -33.85
CA ARG A 82 -22.74 40.28 -33.61
C ARG A 82 -22.56 41.63 -34.33
N LEU A 83 -21.36 42.21 -34.30
CA LEU A 83 -21.04 43.48 -34.97
C LEU A 83 -21.09 43.35 -36.50
N TRP A 84 -20.66 42.21 -37.05
CA TRP A 84 -20.72 41.96 -38.49
C TRP A 84 -22.17 41.85 -39.00
N GLN A 85 -23.06 41.25 -38.20
CA GLN A 85 -24.50 41.16 -38.48
C GLN A 85 -25.28 42.45 -38.18
N GLU A 86 -24.64 43.47 -37.59
CA GLU A 86 -25.31 44.75 -37.36
C GLU A 86 -25.66 45.37 -38.72
N THR A 87 -26.83 45.98 -38.85
CA THR A 87 -27.29 46.58 -40.12
C THR A 87 -27.83 47.99 -39.94
N GLN A 88 -28.20 48.36 -38.72
CA GLN A 88 -28.93 49.58 -38.40
C GLN A 88 -28.05 50.62 -37.70
N LEU A 89 -27.07 50.18 -36.90
CA LEU A 89 -26.12 51.04 -36.20
C LEU A 89 -24.76 51.04 -36.92
N PHE A 90 -24.57 51.97 -37.86
CA PHE A 90 -23.37 52.04 -38.71
C PHE A 90 -22.07 52.11 -37.91
N PHE A 91 -22.01 52.95 -36.87
CA PHE A 91 -20.79 53.17 -36.10
C PHE A 91 -20.25 51.94 -35.38
N LEU A 92 -21.11 50.97 -35.05
CA LEU A 92 -20.69 49.71 -34.45
C LEU A 92 -19.91 48.83 -35.44
N LYS A 93 -20.02 49.07 -36.75
CA LYS A 93 -19.21 48.37 -37.77
C LYS A 93 -17.80 48.91 -37.90
N CYS A 94 -17.53 50.11 -37.39
CA CYS A 94 -16.24 50.79 -37.47
C CYS A 94 -15.29 50.38 -36.33
N TYR A 95 -15.42 49.14 -35.83
CA TYR A 95 -14.68 48.68 -34.67
C TYR A 95 -13.21 48.34 -35.00
N ILE A 96 -12.39 48.24 -33.96
CA ILE A 96 -11.03 47.68 -34.03
C ILE A 96 -10.85 46.62 -32.95
N VAL A 97 -9.92 45.68 -33.15
CA VAL A 97 -9.55 44.69 -32.12
C VAL A 97 -8.07 44.85 -31.75
N ILE A 98 -7.82 44.88 -30.45
CA ILE A 98 -6.54 45.19 -29.83
C ILE A 98 -6.08 43.97 -29.05
N ILE A 99 -4.85 43.52 -29.29
CA ILE A 99 -4.19 42.52 -28.44
C ILE A 99 -3.15 43.24 -27.59
N PHE A 100 -3.32 43.16 -26.27
CA PHE A 100 -2.44 43.80 -25.30
C PHE A 100 -1.52 42.76 -24.66
N VAL A 101 -0.21 42.96 -24.79
CA VAL A 101 0.82 42.11 -24.21
C VAL A 101 1.61 42.91 -23.16
N ASP A 102 1.61 42.44 -21.92
CA ASP A 102 2.53 42.94 -20.89
C ASP A 102 3.87 42.20 -21.03
N TYR A 103 4.77 42.79 -21.82
CA TYR A 103 6.05 42.16 -22.18
C TYR A 103 6.92 41.89 -20.95
N GLY A 104 6.77 42.69 -19.88
CA GLY A 104 7.47 42.45 -18.61
C GLY A 104 7.07 41.17 -17.86
N LYS A 105 6.04 40.46 -18.33
CA LYS A 105 5.61 39.14 -17.80
C LYS A 105 5.34 38.09 -18.87
N ASN A 106 5.23 38.49 -20.13
CA ASN A 106 4.96 37.61 -21.25
C ASN A 106 5.83 38.01 -22.46
N GLU A 107 6.96 37.34 -22.62
CA GLU A 107 7.90 37.55 -23.73
C GLU A 107 7.55 36.71 -24.97
N ASP A 108 6.43 35.98 -24.96
CA ASP A 108 6.00 35.11 -26.06
C ASP A 108 5.37 35.92 -27.21
N VAL A 109 6.24 36.56 -27.96
CA VAL A 109 5.89 37.37 -29.14
C VAL A 109 5.27 36.50 -30.24
N LYS A 110 5.79 35.29 -30.47
CA LYS A 110 5.33 34.42 -31.57
C LYS A 110 3.88 34.01 -31.36
N SER A 111 3.52 33.52 -30.17
CA SER A 111 2.14 33.15 -29.90
C SER A 111 1.20 34.36 -29.87
N ALA A 112 1.68 35.56 -29.49
CA ALA A 112 0.87 36.78 -29.61
C ALA A 112 0.57 37.12 -31.08
N GLN A 113 1.54 37.00 -31.97
CA GLN A 113 1.37 37.21 -33.42
C GLN A 113 0.51 36.12 -34.08
N GLU A 114 0.64 34.86 -33.66
CA GLU A 114 -0.21 33.77 -34.12
C GLU A 114 -1.67 33.95 -33.67
N LEU A 115 -1.89 34.34 -32.41
CA LEU A 115 -3.22 34.65 -31.90
C LEU A 115 -3.84 35.83 -32.65
N THR A 116 -3.03 36.84 -32.98
CA THR A 116 -3.43 37.94 -33.87
C THR A 116 -3.97 37.32 -35.16
N LYS A 117 -3.14 36.62 -35.94
CA LYS A 117 -3.57 35.98 -37.20
C LYS A 117 -4.82 35.10 -37.07
N PHE A 118 -4.99 34.39 -35.96
CA PHE A 118 -6.17 33.55 -35.71
C PHE A 118 -7.45 34.33 -35.39
N LEU A 119 -7.34 35.50 -34.77
CA LEU A 119 -8.49 36.31 -34.37
C LEU A 119 -8.96 37.28 -35.46
N PHE A 120 -8.10 37.65 -36.41
CA PHE A 120 -8.38 38.64 -37.45
C PHE A 120 -8.76 38.00 -38.79
N ASN A 121 -9.78 38.57 -39.44
CA ASN A 121 -9.98 38.47 -40.88
C ASN A 121 -9.43 39.76 -41.54
N ASP A 122 -9.27 39.78 -42.87
CA ASP A 122 -8.72 40.93 -43.62
C ASP A 122 -9.46 42.27 -43.39
N GLU A 123 -10.67 42.25 -42.83
CA GLU A 123 -11.49 43.45 -42.56
C GLU A 123 -11.38 44.02 -41.14
N ASP A 124 -10.65 43.40 -40.20
CA ASP A 124 -10.79 43.64 -38.75
C ASP A 124 -9.73 44.57 -38.10
N PHE A 125 -8.92 45.27 -38.89
CA PHE A 125 -7.93 46.26 -38.45
C PHE A 125 -7.12 45.85 -37.19
N PRO A 126 -6.28 44.80 -37.29
CA PRO A 126 -5.46 44.34 -36.17
C PRO A 126 -4.60 45.41 -35.54
N SER A 127 -4.57 45.41 -34.22
CA SER A 127 -3.77 46.32 -33.42
C SER A 127 -3.07 45.53 -32.31
N LEU A 128 -1.79 45.25 -32.45
CA LEU A 128 -0.97 44.57 -31.46
C LEU A 128 -0.21 45.61 -30.63
N ILE A 129 -0.26 45.48 -29.31
CA ILE A 129 0.35 46.43 -28.39
C ILE A 129 1.25 45.70 -27.41
N PHE A 130 2.53 46.04 -27.41
CA PHE A 130 3.50 45.59 -26.41
C PHE A 130 3.74 46.71 -25.39
N TYR A 131 3.37 46.46 -24.14
CA TYR A 131 3.59 47.35 -23.01
C TYR A 131 4.81 46.89 -22.20
N ARG A 132 5.68 47.84 -21.83
CA ARG A 132 6.95 47.60 -21.10
C ARG A 132 7.88 46.62 -21.80
N ALA A 133 7.99 46.78 -23.11
CA ALA A 133 8.86 45.99 -23.97
C ALA A 133 10.36 46.28 -23.76
N SER A 134 11.19 45.31 -24.13
CA SER A 134 12.62 45.49 -24.34
C SER A 134 12.91 46.08 -25.72
N GLU A 135 14.02 46.80 -25.88
CA GLU A 135 14.49 47.33 -27.17
C GLU A 135 14.72 46.22 -28.22
N ALA A 136 14.90 44.97 -27.78
CA ALA A 136 15.09 43.81 -28.66
C ALA A 136 13.96 43.59 -29.68
N ILE A 137 12.74 44.06 -29.39
CA ILE A 137 11.58 43.86 -30.27
C ILE A 137 11.22 45.07 -31.13
N ILE A 138 12.06 46.11 -31.16
CA ILE A 138 11.79 47.36 -31.91
C ILE A 138 11.50 47.13 -33.40
N GLN A 139 12.11 46.10 -33.99
CA GLN A 139 11.93 45.71 -35.39
C GLN A 139 10.49 45.28 -35.72
N LEU A 140 9.68 44.95 -34.70
CA LEU A 140 8.28 44.58 -34.85
C LEU A 140 7.34 45.80 -34.89
N HIS A 141 7.85 47.00 -34.63
CA HIS A 141 7.05 48.22 -34.68
C HIS A 141 6.56 48.48 -36.10
N SER A 142 5.25 48.66 -36.28
CA SER A 142 4.60 48.83 -37.57
C SER A 142 3.28 49.57 -37.44
N ASP A 143 2.61 49.85 -38.56
CA ASP A 143 1.26 50.44 -38.58
C ASP A 143 0.20 49.60 -37.86
N GLU A 144 0.49 48.33 -37.58
CA GLU A 144 -0.40 47.40 -36.87
C GLU A 144 0.13 47.01 -35.49
N THR A 145 1.39 47.33 -35.18
CA THR A 145 2.06 46.93 -33.95
C THR A 145 2.73 48.11 -33.27
N HIS A 146 2.22 48.49 -32.10
CA HIS A 146 2.78 49.55 -31.29
C HIS A 146 3.58 49.00 -30.09
N ILE A 147 4.71 49.62 -29.78
CA ILE A 147 5.65 49.17 -28.74
C ILE A 147 5.93 50.33 -27.79
N SER A 148 5.61 50.15 -26.51
CA SER A 148 6.06 51.02 -25.42
C SER A 148 7.17 50.33 -24.65
N PHE A 149 8.33 50.96 -24.60
CA PHE A 149 9.49 50.44 -23.90
C PHE A 149 9.36 50.59 -22.38
N ALA A 150 10.04 49.73 -21.63
CA ALA A 150 9.96 49.69 -20.17
C ALA A 150 10.44 50.97 -19.45
N ASN A 151 11.21 51.82 -20.13
CA ASN A 151 11.68 53.11 -19.65
C ASN A 151 10.64 54.24 -19.80
N TYR A 152 9.55 54.04 -20.56
CA TYR A 152 8.50 55.04 -20.71
C TYR A 152 7.66 55.13 -19.44
N LYS A 153 7.34 56.36 -19.03
CA LYS A 153 6.33 56.60 -17.98
C LYS A 153 4.95 56.22 -18.51
N ASP A 154 4.07 55.74 -17.64
CA ASP A 154 2.72 55.29 -18.00
C ASP A 154 1.91 56.39 -18.71
N ASP A 155 2.05 57.65 -18.33
CA ASP A 155 1.34 58.77 -18.99
C ASP A 155 1.78 58.93 -20.46
N ILE A 156 3.08 58.80 -20.73
CA ILE A 156 3.65 58.89 -22.08
C ILE A 156 3.24 57.66 -22.91
N ALA A 157 3.32 56.47 -22.31
CA ALA A 157 2.87 55.23 -22.94
C ALA A 157 1.38 55.30 -23.30
N SER A 158 0.54 55.84 -22.40
CA SER A 158 -0.89 56.03 -22.62
C SER A 158 -1.16 56.98 -23.78
N ALA A 159 -0.53 58.16 -23.80
CA ALA A 159 -0.69 59.13 -24.87
C ALA A 159 -0.32 58.55 -26.25
N ASN A 160 0.82 57.85 -26.33
CA ASN A 160 1.27 57.19 -27.56
C ASN A 160 0.30 56.07 -28.01
N PHE A 161 -0.21 55.28 -27.05
CA PHE A 161 -1.18 54.23 -27.35
C PHE A 161 -2.48 54.82 -27.87
N ARG A 162 -2.98 55.90 -27.24
CA ARG A 162 -4.20 56.58 -27.69
C ARG A 162 -4.03 57.13 -29.11
N GLN A 163 -2.91 57.79 -29.42
CA GLN A 163 -2.64 58.28 -30.77
C GLN A 163 -2.60 57.15 -31.81
N PHE A 164 -1.92 56.04 -31.49
CA PHE A 164 -1.89 54.85 -32.34
C PHE A 164 -3.30 54.31 -32.59
N LEU A 165 -4.10 54.14 -31.54
CA LEU A 165 -5.48 53.62 -31.64
C LEU A 165 -6.40 54.57 -32.42
N THR A 166 -6.28 55.88 -32.23
CA THR A 166 -7.04 56.88 -32.98
C THR A 166 -6.81 56.75 -34.48
N ASN A 167 -5.56 56.55 -34.92
CA ASN A 167 -5.23 56.31 -36.32
C ASN A 167 -5.86 55.01 -36.86
N ARG A 168 -5.86 53.94 -36.06
CA ARG A 168 -6.49 52.65 -36.45
C ARG A 168 -8.02 52.77 -36.55
N ILE A 169 -8.64 53.49 -35.63
CA ILE A 169 -10.09 53.75 -35.66
C ILE A 169 -10.44 54.56 -36.91
N LEU A 170 -9.69 55.62 -37.23
CA LEU A 170 -9.89 56.39 -38.46
C LEU A 170 -9.75 55.52 -39.71
N ALA A 171 -8.77 54.61 -39.76
CA ALA A 171 -8.61 53.67 -40.86
C ALA A 171 -9.84 52.74 -41.01
N SER A 172 -10.36 52.22 -39.89
CA SER A 172 -11.58 51.40 -39.87
C SER A 172 -12.80 52.16 -40.38
N ILE A 173 -13.01 53.39 -39.90
CA ILE A 173 -14.08 54.27 -40.36
C ILE A 173 -13.97 54.53 -41.86
N LYS A 174 -12.79 54.96 -42.35
CA LYS A 174 -12.54 55.26 -43.76
C LYS A 174 -12.88 54.07 -44.66
N SER A 175 -12.41 52.87 -44.29
CA SER A 175 -12.68 51.65 -45.06
C SER A 175 -14.18 51.33 -45.14
N LYS A 176 -14.92 51.46 -44.03
CA LYS A 176 -16.37 51.20 -44.00
C LYS A 176 -17.20 52.31 -44.68
N ILE A 177 -16.71 53.55 -44.75
CA ILE A 177 -17.35 54.63 -45.53
C ILE A 177 -17.13 54.42 -47.03
N SER A 178 -15.91 54.06 -47.43
CA SER A 178 -15.57 53.84 -48.84
C SER A 178 -16.44 52.78 -49.50
N SER A 179 -16.86 51.75 -48.74
CA SER A 179 -17.76 50.69 -49.20
C SER A 179 -19.24 51.10 -49.30
N LEU A 180 -19.64 52.31 -48.88
CA LEU A 180 -20.99 52.82 -49.08
C LEU A 180 -21.23 53.15 -50.56
N VAL A 181 -22.33 52.68 -51.14
CA VAL A 181 -22.67 52.90 -52.56
C VAL A 181 -23.00 54.38 -52.81
N SER A 182 -22.32 55.00 -53.77
CA SER A 182 -22.27 56.46 -53.91
C SER A 182 -23.55 57.15 -54.39
N ASN A 183 -24.63 56.46 -54.80
CA ASN A 183 -25.71 57.14 -55.57
C ASN A 183 -27.11 56.50 -55.58
N SER A 184 -27.55 55.74 -54.56
CA SER A 184 -28.95 55.33 -54.48
C SER A 184 -29.78 56.30 -53.63
N SER A 185 -31.01 56.57 -54.05
CA SER A 185 -32.05 57.35 -53.33
C SER A 185 -32.42 56.82 -51.93
N SER A 186 -31.73 55.78 -51.44
CA SER A 186 -32.03 54.98 -50.25
C SER A 186 -31.24 55.30 -48.97
N SER A 187 -30.48 56.39 -48.83
CA SER A 187 -30.10 56.82 -47.46
C SER A 187 -29.75 58.30 -47.30
N LYS A 188 -30.75 59.17 -47.11
CA LYS A 188 -30.51 60.50 -46.51
C LYS A 188 -30.17 60.42 -45.01
N ALA A 189 -30.32 59.24 -44.38
CA ALA A 189 -29.93 58.94 -43.00
C ALA A 189 -28.42 58.63 -42.85
N SER A 190 -27.76 58.08 -43.88
CA SER A 190 -26.32 57.81 -43.85
C SER A 190 -25.48 59.08 -43.77
N ARG A 191 -26.02 60.20 -44.29
CA ARG A 191 -25.43 61.54 -44.19
C ARG A 191 -25.11 61.97 -42.77
N TYR A 192 -25.88 61.52 -41.78
CA TYR A 192 -25.71 61.86 -40.36
C TYR A 192 -25.16 60.69 -39.53
N ALA A 193 -24.73 59.60 -40.16
CA ALA A 193 -24.35 58.35 -39.47
C ALA A 193 -23.18 58.50 -38.50
N LEU A 194 -22.32 59.51 -38.70
CA LEU A 194 -21.16 59.80 -37.85
C LEU A 194 -21.39 61.01 -36.94
N GLN A 195 -22.20 61.98 -37.36
CA GLN A 195 -22.46 63.19 -36.58
C GLN A 195 -23.19 62.89 -35.26
N VAL A 196 -23.95 61.79 -35.20
CA VAL A 196 -24.56 61.29 -33.96
C VAL A 196 -23.52 60.91 -32.89
N LEU A 197 -22.27 60.62 -33.26
CA LEU A 197 -21.18 60.31 -32.33
C LEU A 197 -20.24 61.50 -32.07
N SER A 198 -20.64 62.71 -32.45
CA SER A 198 -19.87 63.92 -32.17
C SER A 198 -19.68 64.08 -30.66
N THR A 199 -18.52 64.57 -30.24
CA THR A 199 -18.29 64.97 -28.83
C THR A 199 -19.13 66.19 -28.45
N GLU A 200 -19.49 67.01 -29.45
CA GLU A 200 -20.28 68.22 -29.27
C GLU A 200 -21.77 67.88 -29.16
N LYS A 201 -22.35 68.12 -27.98
CA LYS A 201 -23.77 67.83 -27.70
C LYS A 201 -24.72 68.47 -28.71
N LYS A 202 -24.40 69.67 -29.19
CA LYS A 202 -25.22 70.41 -30.17
C LYS A 202 -25.34 69.65 -31.49
N ASP A 203 -24.28 68.98 -31.92
CA ASP A 203 -24.27 68.19 -33.16
C ASP A 203 -25.12 66.93 -33.04
N ILE A 204 -25.06 66.26 -31.89
CA ILE A 204 -25.88 65.09 -31.58
C ILE A 204 -27.37 65.47 -31.63
N VAL A 205 -27.75 66.55 -30.95
CA VAL A 205 -29.14 67.03 -30.90
C VAL A 205 -29.66 67.44 -32.27
N ASN A 206 -28.85 68.18 -33.04
CA ASN A 206 -29.19 68.54 -34.41
C ASN A 206 -29.39 67.29 -35.28
N SER A 207 -28.52 66.29 -35.13
CA SER A 207 -28.62 65.01 -35.84
C SER A 207 -29.92 64.29 -35.52
N PHE A 208 -30.31 64.17 -34.24
CA PHE A 208 -31.58 63.57 -33.85
C PHE A 208 -32.80 64.32 -34.41
N ILE A 209 -32.80 65.65 -34.39
CA ILE A 209 -33.90 66.47 -34.96
C ILE A 209 -34.00 66.27 -36.49
N HIS A 210 -32.87 66.28 -37.19
CA HIS A 210 -32.82 66.12 -38.64
C HIS A 210 -33.19 64.72 -39.10
N LEU A 211 -32.75 63.69 -38.38
CA LEU A 211 -33.13 62.30 -38.61
C LEU A 211 -34.63 62.12 -38.36
N ASN A 212 -35.17 62.62 -37.25
CA ASN A 212 -36.60 62.47 -36.91
C ASN A 212 -37.55 63.04 -37.97
N LYS A 213 -37.28 64.24 -38.49
CA LYS A 213 -38.11 64.86 -39.55
C LYS A 213 -38.22 64.00 -40.82
N ARG A 214 -37.29 63.07 -41.03
CA ARG A 214 -37.14 62.29 -42.26
C ARG A 214 -37.46 60.80 -42.07
N THR A 215 -37.22 60.24 -40.88
CA THR A 215 -37.38 58.81 -40.58
C THR A 215 -38.82 58.37 -40.34
N LYS A 216 -39.79 59.30 -40.16
CA LYS A 216 -41.21 58.92 -39.97
C LYS A 216 -41.82 58.11 -41.13
N GLN A 217 -41.18 58.08 -42.30
CA GLN A 217 -41.63 57.32 -43.48
C GLN A 217 -41.03 55.90 -43.57
N ASP A 218 -39.92 55.62 -42.87
CA ASP A 218 -39.28 54.29 -42.83
C ASP A 218 -39.22 53.80 -41.38
N SER A 219 -40.11 52.86 -41.05
CA SER A 219 -40.27 52.37 -39.69
C SER A 219 -39.00 51.73 -39.12
N ILE A 220 -38.16 51.10 -39.94
CA ILE A 220 -36.91 50.46 -39.49
C ILE A 220 -35.86 51.52 -39.16
N GLN A 221 -35.74 52.57 -39.98
CA GLN A 221 -34.83 53.69 -39.69
C GLN A 221 -35.28 54.48 -38.45
N PHE A 222 -36.59 54.61 -38.26
CA PHE A 222 -37.13 55.24 -37.05
C PHE A 222 -36.83 54.41 -35.80
N ALA A 223 -36.94 53.08 -35.86
CA ALA A 223 -36.53 52.20 -34.77
C ALA A 223 -35.02 52.31 -34.47
N SER A 224 -34.18 52.43 -35.50
CA SER A 224 -32.72 52.64 -35.34
C SER A 224 -32.40 53.97 -34.65
N LEU A 225 -33.11 55.04 -35.03
CA LEU A 225 -32.99 56.34 -34.37
C LEU A 225 -33.36 56.25 -32.88
N LEU A 226 -34.45 55.55 -32.55
CA LEU A 226 -34.84 55.31 -31.16
C LEU A 226 -33.78 54.48 -30.41
N GLU A 227 -33.21 53.45 -31.02
CA GLU A 227 -32.13 52.67 -30.41
C GLU A 227 -30.89 53.55 -30.11
N GLN A 228 -30.52 54.45 -31.03
CA GLN A 228 -29.43 55.43 -30.85
C GLN A 228 -29.74 56.42 -29.74
N MET A 229 -30.97 56.92 -29.67
CA MET A 229 -31.42 57.79 -28.58
C MET A 229 -31.35 57.06 -27.23
N GLY A 230 -31.80 55.80 -27.17
CA GLY A 230 -31.69 54.99 -25.95
C GLY A 230 -30.23 54.80 -25.52
N LEU A 231 -29.32 54.62 -26.48
CA LEU A 231 -27.88 54.49 -26.21
C LEU A 231 -27.32 55.79 -25.61
N TYR A 232 -27.68 56.92 -26.19
CA TYR A 232 -27.31 58.23 -25.66
C TYR A 232 -27.87 58.47 -24.25
N GLU A 233 -29.14 58.14 -24.02
CA GLU A 233 -29.82 58.26 -22.73
C GLU A 233 -29.20 57.35 -21.65
N THR A 234 -28.67 56.18 -22.05
CA THR A 234 -27.95 55.27 -21.14
C THR A 234 -26.67 55.92 -20.58
N GLU A 235 -25.96 56.68 -21.40
CA GLU A 235 -24.75 57.40 -20.99
C GLU A 235 -25.06 58.79 -20.39
N ASN A 236 -26.22 59.37 -20.73
CA ASN A 236 -26.65 60.71 -20.34
C ASN A 236 -28.11 60.72 -19.84
N PRO A 237 -28.40 60.14 -18.66
CA PRO A 237 -29.78 60.02 -18.17
C PRO A 237 -30.46 61.39 -17.98
N GLY A 238 -31.71 61.50 -18.45
CA GLY A 238 -32.57 62.68 -18.36
C GLY A 238 -32.39 63.71 -19.47
N GLN A 239 -31.28 63.67 -20.23
CA GLN A 239 -30.94 64.75 -21.18
C GLN A 239 -31.91 64.83 -22.35
N LEU A 240 -32.43 63.71 -22.87
CA LEU A 240 -33.37 63.76 -23.99
C LEU A 240 -34.70 64.41 -23.63
N ARG A 241 -35.13 64.27 -22.37
CA ARG A 241 -36.34 64.91 -21.83
C ARG A 241 -36.12 66.40 -21.59
N GLU A 242 -34.98 66.79 -21.01
CA GLU A 242 -34.59 68.21 -20.87
C GLU A 242 -34.58 68.94 -22.21
N LEU A 243 -34.10 68.27 -23.26
CA LEU A 243 -34.03 68.80 -24.62
C LEU A 243 -35.38 68.79 -25.37
N LYS A 244 -36.47 68.33 -24.71
CA LYS A 244 -37.82 68.17 -25.29
C LYS A 244 -37.81 67.38 -26.60
N ILE A 245 -36.89 66.43 -26.71
CA ILE A 245 -36.78 65.56 -27.88
C ILE A 245 -37.87 64.51 -27.77
N ILE A 246 -37.97 63.80 -26.63
CA ILE A 246 -38.92 62.70 -26.40
C ILE A 246 -40.38 63.11 -26.61
N ASP A 247 -40.77 64.31 -26.16
CA ASP A 247 -42.14 64.85 -26.28
C ASP A 247 -42.63 64.95 -27.74
N ARG A 248 -41.71 64.91 -28.72
CA ARG A 248 -42.01 64.98 -30.16
C ARG A 248 -42.31 63.60 -30.79
N TYR A 249 -42.23 62.51 -30.03
CA TYR A 249 -42.36 61.13 -30.50
C TYR A 249 -43.62 60.47 -29.91
N THR A 250 -44.75 60.60 -30.60
CA THR A 250 -45.98 59.85 -30.32
C THR A 250 -46.09 58.65 -31.25
N THR A 251 -45.86 57.43 -30.76
CA THR A 251 -46.04 56.20 -31.56
C THR A 251 -46.54 55.03 -30.72
N GLU A 252 -47.26 54.11 -31.36
CA GLU A 252 -47.91 52.93 -30.77
C GLU A 252 -46.96 52.06 -29.93
N ARG A 253 -47.50 51.62 -28.80
CA ARG A 253 -46.80 50.93 -27.72
C ARG A 253 -46.62 49.43 -28.00
N LEU A 254 -45.61 48.83 -27.37
CA LEU A 254 -45.53 47.38 -27.23
C LEU A 254 -46.68 46.91 -26.33
N VAL A 255 -47.51 46.02 -26.86
CA VAL A 255 -48.53 45.32 -26.08
C VAL A 255 -47.80 44.38 -25.11
N ASN A 256 -47.95 44.61 -23.79
CA ASN A 256 -47.49 43.81 -22.64
C ASN A 256 -46.28 44.29 -21.80
N MET A 257 -45.85 45.55 -21.87
CA MET A 257 -44.87 46.11 -20.92
C MET A 257 -45.58 46.89 -19.80
N ARG A 258 -45.17 46.75 -18.53
CA ARG A 258 -45.86 47.34 -17.36
C ARG A 258 -45.97 48.87 -17.43
N GLU A 259 -47.11 49.40 -16.97
CA GLU A 259 -47.38 50.85 -16.97
C GLU A 259 -46.43 51.66 -16.08
N GLU A 260 -45.93 51.05 -15.00
CA GLU A 260 -45.05 51.68 -14.01
C GLU A 260 -43.69 52.13 -14.60
N TYR A 261 -43.26 51.55 -15.73
CA TYR A 261 -41.97 51.87 -16.36
C TYR A 261 -42.05 53.03 -17.36
N TYR A 262 -43.23 53.57 -17.67
CA TYR A 262 -43.38 54.66 -18.62
C TYR A 262 -42.84 56.02 -18.10
N ASN A 263 -42.54 56.11 -16.81
CA ASN A 263 -41.83 57.26 -16.25
C ASN A 263 -40.32 57.24 -16.57
N ASN A 264 -39.78 56.10 -16.99
CA ASN A 264 -38.37 55.93 -17.36
C ASN A 264 -38.18 56.08 -18.88
N ASP A 265 -37.50 57.15 -19.29
CA ASP A 265 -37.27 57.50 -20.70
C ASP A 265 -36.53 56.41 -21.47
N LEU A 266 -35.52 55.79 -20.86
CA LEU A 266 -34.73 54.72 -21.47
C LEU A 266 -35.59 53.49 -21.75
N TYR A 267 -36.43 53.10 -20.78
CA TYR A 267 -37.36 51.99 -20.94
C TYR A 267 -38.37 52.27 -22.04
N TYR A 268 -38.96 53.49 -22.04
CA TYR A 268 -39.91 53.91 -23.06
C TYR A 268 -39.31 53.83 -24.47
N ILE A 269 -38.15 54.46 -24.69
CA ILE A 269 -37.51 54.53 -26.01
C ILE A 269 -37.17 53.13 -26.54
N TYR A 270 -36.51 52.29 -25.75
CA TYR A 270 -36.15 50.93 -26.19
C TYR A 270 -37.37 50.04 -26.39
N SER A 271 -38.43 50.21 -25.58
CA SER A 271 -39.67 49.44 -25.78
C SER A 271 -40.36 49.82 -27.09
N VAL A 272 -40.41 51.10 -27.46
CA VAL A 272 -40.98 51.53 -28.74
C VAL A 272 -40.11 51.00 -29.90
N ALA A 273 -38.78 51.11 -29.80
CA ALA A 273 -37.87 50.56 -30.81
C ALA A 273 -38.07 49.04 -31.00
N ALA A 274 -38.12 48.28 -29.91
CA ALA A 274 -38.36 46.84 -29.93
C ALA A 274 -39.71 46.48 -30.58
N SER A 275 -40.75 47.26 -30.31
CA SER A 275 -42.09 47.08 -30.90
C SER A 275 -42.05 47.17 -32.41
N ILE A 276 -41.38 48.21 -32.91
CA ILE A 276 -41.30 48.51 -34.34
C ILE A 276 -40.43 47.46 -35.04
N TYR A 277 -39.32 47.04 -34.42
CA TYR A 277 -38.51 45.94 -34.94
C TYR A 277 -39.29 44.62 -35.00
N MET A 278 -40.10 44.30 -33.99
CA MET A 278 -40.96 43.10 -34.03
C MET A 278 -42.01 43.17 -35.13
N LYS A 279 -42.70 44.32 -35.30
CA LYS A 279 -43.68 44.51 -36.39
C LYS A 279 -43.06 44.34 -37.79
N ASN A 280 -41.75 44.57 -37.92
CA ASN A 280 -41.00 44.44 -39.17
C ASN A 280 -40.21 43.11 -39.29
N ASN A 281 -40.52 42.10 -38.48
CA ASN A 281 -39.82 40.79 -38.47
C ASN A 281 -38.30 40.89 -38.23
N LYS A 282 -37.83 41.94 -37.53
CA LYS A 282 -36.43 42.12 -37.12
C LYS A 282 -36.25 41.67 -35.67
N PHE A 283 -36.55 40.40 -35.39
CA PHE A 283 -36.58 39.84 -34.04
C PHE A 283 -35.25 39.97 -33.30
N GLY A 284 -34.13 39.80 -34.00
CA GLY A 284 -32.80 40.01 -33.41
C GLY A 284 -32.61 41.43 -32.87
N LYS A 285 -33.01 42.47 -33.61
CA LYS A 285 -32.90 43.87 -33.16
C LYS A 285 -33.88 44.19 -32.03
N ALA A 286 -35.07 43.59 -32.05
CA ALA A 286 -35.99 43.68 -30.92
C ALA A 286 -35.39 43.10 -29.64
N LEU A 287 -34.73 41.94 -29.72
CA LEU A 287 -34.00 41.34 -28.60
C LEU A 287 -32.85 42.23 -28.13
N ASP A 288 -32.10 42.87 -29.04
CA ASP A 288 -31.03 43.80 -28.65
C ASP A 288 -31.57 44.95 -27.78
N CYS A 289 -32.72 45.54 -28.17
CA CYS A 289 -33.39 46.57 -27.39
C CYS A 289 -33.84 46.05 -26.01
N ILE A 290 -34.45 44.86 -25.95
CA ILE A 290 -34.88 44.25 -24.67
C ILE A 290 -33.68 43.90 -23.78
N PHE A 291 -32.57 43.43 -24.35
CA PHE A 291 -31.33 43.15 -23.64
C PHE A 291 -30.69 44.42 -23.06
N ARG A 292 -30.78 45.56 -23.78
CA ARG A 292 -30.35 46.87 -23.24
C ARG A 292 -31.23 47.32 -22.07
N ILE A 293 -32.55 47.08 -22.14
CA ILE A 293 -33.46 47.30 -21.00
C ILE A 293 -33.08 46.38 -19.82
N LEU A 294 -32.86 45.09 -20.07
CA LEU A 294 -32.42 44.10 -19.07
C LEU A 294 -31.11 44.52 -18.39
N ALA A 295 -30.14 45.01 -19.16
CA ALA A 295 -28.86 45.49 -18.65
C ALA A 295 -29.02 46.71 -17.75
N ALA A 296 -29.88 47.66 -18.13
CA ALA A 296 -30.09 48.91 -17.41
C ALA A 296 -30.97 48.74 -16.15
N THR A 297 -32.07 47.99 -16.26
CA THR A 297 -33.10 47.89 -15.20
C THR A 297 -32.97 46.66 -14.32
N LYS A 298 -32.27 45.62 -14.80
CA LYS A 298 -32.19 44.30 -14.16
C LYS A 298 -33.55 43.62 -13.94
N ASP A 299 -34.57 43.97 -14.72
CA ASP A 299 -35.91 43.37 -14.62
C ASP A 299 -35.90 41.91 -15.12
N GLN A 300 -36.07 40.96 -14.20
CA GLN A 300 -36.06 39.53 -14.51
C GLN A 300 -37.30 39.07 -15.30
N ASP A 301 -38.40 39.81 -15.27
CA ASP A 301 -39.65 39.41 -15.93
C ASP A 301 -39.48 39.43 -17.46
N LEU A 302 -38.62 40.32 -17.97
CA LEU A 302 -38.26 40.43 -19.39
C LEU A 302 -37.57 39.17 -19.94
N VAL A 303 -36.93 38.35 -19.10
CA VAL A 303 -36.31 37.09 -19.52
C VAL A 303 -37.35 36.14 -20.11
N SER A 304 -38.54 36.07 -19.52
CA SER A 304 -39.62 35.20 -20.03
C SER A 304 -40.08 35.62 -21.42
N GLU A 305 -40.14 36.94 -21.67
CA GLU A 305 -40.50 37.51 -22.96
C GLU A 305 -39.41 37.23 -24.01
N CYS A 306 -38.13 37.41 -23.67
CA CYS A 306 -37.03 37.05 -24.56
C CYS A 306 -37.08 35.57 -24.98
N VAL A 307 -37.34 34.67 -24.03
CA VAL A 307 -37.47 33.23 -24.31
C VAL A 307 -38.66 32.96 -25.23
N ARG A 308 -39.79 33.63 -25.03
CA ARG A 308 -40.95 33.52 -25.92
C ARG A 308 -40.63 33.97 -27.35
N ILE A 309 -39.91 35.09 -27.50
CA ILE A 309 -39.48 35.60 -28.81
C ILE A 309 -38.51 34.62 -29.47
N ILE A 310 -37.53 34.10 -28.72
CA ILE A 310 -36.52 33.17 -29.24
C ILE A 310 -37.16 31.86 -29.70
N THR A 311 -38.02 31.27 -28.85
CA THR A 311 -38.64 29.97 -29.14
C THR A 311 -39.58 30.01 -30.35
N ARG A 312 -40.30 31.12 -30.56
CA ARG A 312 -41.15 31.34 -31.75
C ARG A 312 -40.37 31.57 -33.05
N ASN A 313 -39.14 32.07 -32.96
CA ASN A 313 -38.32 32.46 -34.10
C ASN A 313 -36.99 31.67 -34.14
N ASN A 314 -37.06 30.38 -33.80
CA ASN A 314 -35.88 29.55 -33.55
C ASN A 314 -35.06 29.18 -34.80
N GLU A 315 -35.58 29.44 -36.00
CA GLU A 315 -34.89 29.21 -37.28
C GLU A 315 -34.08 30.44 -37.74
N ASP A 316 -34.34 31.62 -37.17
CA ASP A 316 -33.61 32.85 -37.51
C ASP A 316 -32.20 32.84 -36.89
N GLN A 317 -31.17 32.80 -37.74
CA GLN A 317 -29.77 32.84 -37.29
C GLN A 317 -29.46 34.07 -36.42
N SER A 318 -30.12 35.20 -36.70
CA SER A 318 -29.95 36.42 -35.92
C SER A 318 -30.42 36.21 -34.48
N VAL A 319 -31.50 35.43 -34.27
CA VAL A 319 -32.08 35.12 -32.95
C VAL A 319 -31.25 34.07 -32.19
N ILE A 320 -30.71 33.07 -32.90
CA ILE A 320 -29.85 32.03 -32.29
C ILE A 320 -28.65 32.68 -31.58
N LEU A 321 -27.98 33.65 -32.20
CA LEU A 321 -26.84 34.35 -31.60
C LEU A 321 -27.23 35.16 -30.35
N ARG A 322 -28.41 35.79 -30.33
CA ARG A 322 -28.94 36.48 -29.14
C ARG A 322 -29.26 35.52 -28.00
N THR A 323 -29.53 34.25 -28.30
CA THR A 323 -29.84 33.26 -27.27
C THR A 323 -28.65 33.02 -26.34
N TRP A 324 -27.43 33.03 -26.89
CA TRP A 324 -26.19 32.96 -26.09
C TRP A 324 -26.01 34.17 -25.17
N GLU A 325 -26.34 35.36 -25.68
CA GLU A 325 -26.28 36.60 -24.91
C GLU A 325 -27.33 36.64 -23.79
N LEU A 326 -28.53 36.10 -24.03
CA LEU A 326 -29.56 35.95 -22.98
C LEU A 326 -29.05 35.11 -21.81
N LEU A 327 -28.35 34.00 -22.06
CA LEU A 327 -27.77 33.20 -20.99
C LEU A 327 -26.79 34.02 -20.14
N ALA A 328 -25.96 34.85 -20.77
CA ALA A 328 -25.03 35.72 -20.06
C ALA A 328 -25.76 36.82 -19.25
N HIS A 329 -26.86 37.38 -19.77
CA HIS A 329 -27.73 38.27 -19.00
C HIS A 329 -28.35 37.58 -17.80
N MET A 330 -28.87 36.36 -17.96
CA MET A 330 -29.38 35.55 -16.86
C MET A 330 -28.34 35.29 -15.76
N PHE A 331 -27.08 35.09 -16.15
CA PHE A 331 -25.96 35.00 -15.22
C PHE A 331 -25.76 36.29 -14.41
N ARG A 332 -25.81 37.46 -15.06
CA ARG A 332 -25.71 38.77 -14.41
C ARG A 332 -26.88 39.07 -13.47
N LEU A 333 -28.06 38.53 -13.77
CA LEU A 333 -29.27 38.63 -12.95
C LEU A 333 -29.31 37.60 -11.80
N ASN A 334 -28.24 36.82 -11.60
CA ASN A 334 -28.16 35.76 -10.59
C ASN A 334 -29.24 34.66 -10.72
N MET A 335 -29.75 34.41 -11.93
CA MET A 335 -30.81 33.42 -12.18
C MET A 335 -30.28 31.99 -12.34
N TYR A 336 -29.21 31.62 -11.63
CA TYR A 336 -28.45 30.38 -11.81
C TYR A 336 -29.32 29.13 -11.82
N ARG A 337 -30.31 29.04 -10.91
CA ARG A 337 -31.21 27.87 -10.79
C ARG A 337 -32.16 27.70 -11.98
N LYS A 338 -32.49 28.80 -12.69
CA LYS A 338 -33.41 28.76 -13.84
C LYS A 338 -32.67 28.47 -15.15
N ILE A 339 -31.37 28.78 -15.25
CA ILE A 339 -30.56 28.59 -16.46
C ILE A 339 -30.67 27.17 -17.04
N PRO A 340 -30.55 26.07 -16.25
CA PRO A 340 -30.67 24.71 -16.81
C PRO A 340 -32.05 24.42 -17.42
N LEU A 341 -33.12 24.94 -16.80
CA LEU A 341 -34.48 24.80 -17.34
C LEU A 341 -34.61 25.52 -18.69
N PHE A 342 -34.04 26.72 -18.79
CA PHE A 342 -34.09 27.49 -20.04
C PHE A 342 -33.24 26.87 -21.14
N THR A 343 -32.02 26.43 -20.85
CA THR A 343 -31.20 25.73 -21.85
C THR A 343 -31.87 24.43 -22.32
N PHE A 344 -32.57 23.73 -21.42
CA PHE A 344 -33.34 22.54 -21.78
C PHE A 344 -34.52 22.85 -22.70
N LEU A 345 -35.28 23.92 -22.40
CA LEU A 345 -36.39 24.38 -23.24
C LEU A 345 -35.89 24.78 -24.63
N LEU A 346 -34.80 25.54 -24.70
CA LEU A 346 -34.16 25.95 -25.95
C LEU A 346 -33.62 24.76 -26.75
N ALA A 347 -33.02 23.77 -26.08
CA ALA A 347 -32.60 22.52 -26.70
C ALA A 347 -33.76 21.71 -27.30
N LYS A 348 -34.98 21.84 -26.77
CA LYS A 348 -36.16 21.21 -27.35
C LYS A 348 -36.66 21.93 -28.60
N THR A 349 -36.43 23.25 -28.70
CA THR A 349 -36.90 24.05 -29.84
C THR A 349 -35.93 24.08 -31.01
N PHE A 350 -34.62 24.17 -30.75
CA PHE A 350 -33.62 24.24 -31.81
C PHE A 350 -33.41 22.88 -32.52
N GLN A 351 -32.83 22.95 -33.72
CA GLN A 351 -32.45 21.79 -34.53
C GLN A 351 -30.94 21.76 -34.80
N GLY A 352 -30.43 20.64 -35.34
CA GLY A 352 -29.03 20.50 -35.74
C GLY A 352 -28.02 20.69 -34.60
N ASN A 353 -26.90 21.35 -34.91
CA ASN A 353 -25.77 21.54 -33.97
C ASN A 353 -26.14 22.45 -32.79
N THR A 354 -26.97 23.48 -33.01
CA THR A 354 -27.45 24.37 -31.94
C THR A 354 -28.18 23.57 -30.85
N ARG A 355 -29.00 22.59 -31.23
CA ARG A 355 -29.66 21.69 -30.26
C ARG A 355 -28.63 20.94 -29.40
N ILE A 356 -27.62 20.36 -30.04
CA ILE A 356 -26.57 19.59 -29.37
C ILE A 356 -25.82 20.47 -28.37
N GLU A 357 -25.45 21.68 -28.75
CA GLU A 357 -24.76 22.64 -27.88
C GLU A 357 -25.61 23.02 -26.65
N PHE A 358 -26.90 23.30 -26.84
CA PHE A 358 -27.80 23.60 -25.70
C PHE A 358 -28.08 22.37 -24.82
N GLN A 359 -28.08 21.17 -25.39
CA GLN A 359 -28.17 19.91 -24.63
C GLN A 359 -26.93 19.71 -23.76
N GLU A 360 -25.74 19.90 -24.30
CA GLU A 360 -24.48 19.85 -23.55
C GLU A 360 -24.45 20.90 -22.43
N ARG A 361 -24.86 22.14 -22.71
CA ARG A 361 -24.93 23.21 -21.71
C ARG A 361 -25.90 22.86 -20.58
N THR A 362 -27.06 22.30 -20.91
CA THR A 362 -28.03 21.83 -19.93
C THR A 362 -27.40 20.81 -18.98
N LEU A 363 -26.71 19.80 -19.53
CA LEU A 363 -25.99 18.80 -18.72
C LEU A 363 -24.93 19.45 -17.83
N ASN A 364 -24.10 20.32 -18.40
CA ASN A 364 -23.03 21.01 -17.66
C ASN A 364 -23.56 21.86 -16.51
N PHE A 365 -24.68 22.57 -16.68
CA PHE A 365 -25.29 23.34 -15.60
C PHE A 365 -25.94 22.44 -14.54
N LEU A 366 -26.63 21.36 -14.94
CA LEU A 366 -27.25 20.44 -14.00
C LEU A 366 -26.22 19.68 -13.15
N TYR A 367 -25.07 19.32 -13.71
CA TYR A 367 -23.98 18.66 -12.97
C TYR A 367 -23.29 19.58 -11.96
N ASN A 368 -23.23 20.87 -12.24
CA ASN A 368 -22.60 21.84 -11.36
C ASN A 368 -23.56 22.37 -10.27
N GLN A 369 -24.81 21.92 -10.26
CA GLN A 369 -25.81 22.27 -9.26
C GLN A 369 -26.17 21.04 -8.42
N PRO A 370 -26.54 21.22 -7.13
CA PRO A 370 -27.09 20.15 -6.31
C PRO A 370 -28.49 19.79 -6.79
N SER A 371 -28.56 19.15 -7.95
CA SER A 371 -29.79 18.70 -8.58
C SER A 371 -30.21 17.38 -7.93
N GLY A 372 -31.50 17.23 -7.59
CA GLY A 372 -31.99 16.00 -6.99
C GLY A 372 -31.82 14.78 -7.93
N PRO A 373 -31.62 13.56 -7.39
CA PRO A 373 -31.43 12.33 -8.17
C PRO A 373 -32.47 12.10 -9.29
N LEU A 374 -33.73 12.44 -8.99
CA LEU A 374 -34.86 12.31 -9.91
C LEU A 374 -34.71 13.22 -11.13
N ILE A 375 -34.29 14.47 -10.93
CA ILE A 375 -34.08 15.44 -12.02
C ILE A 375 -32.93 14.97 -12.92
N ILE A 376 -31.85 14.47 -12.32
CA ILE A 376 -30.69 14.00 -13.08
C ILE A 376 -31.04 12.73 -13.87
N ARG A 377 -31.78 11.79 -13.29
CA ARG A 377 -32.25 10.59 -14.00
C ARG A 377 -33.22 10.95 -15.14
N ASP A 378 -34.24 11.75 -14.88
CA ASP A 378 -35.34 11.92 -15.84
C ASP A 378 -35.02 12.95 -16.94
N ILE A 379 -34.08 13.87 -16.71
CA ILE A 379 -33.67 14.89 -17.69
C ILE A 379 -32.30 14.57 -18.30
N CYS A 380 -31.28 14.30 -17.50
CA CYS A 380 -29.92 14.13 -18.04
C CYS A 380 -29.77 12.81 -18.79
N PHE A 381 -30.32 11.70 -18.29
CA PHE A 381 -30.17 10.40 -18.95
C PHE A 381 -30.70 10.39 -20.40
N PRO A 382 -31.94 10.85 -20.70
CA PRO A 382 -32.41 10.90 -22.09
C PRO A 382 -31.58 11.80 -22.99
N ILE A 383 -31.06 12.92 -22.46
CA ILE A 383 -30.17 13.81 -23.21
C ILE A 383 -28.88 13.08 -23.56
N ILE A 384 -28.23 12.44 -22.59
CA ILE A 384 -26.98 11.71 -22.80
C ILE A 384 -27.17 10.59 -23.79
N MET A 385 -28.20 9.76 -23.64
CA MET A 385 -28.48 8.65 -24.56
C MET A 385 -28.65 9.13 -26.01
N LYS A 386 -29.18 10.35 -26.21
CA LYS A 386 -29.28 10.99 -27.53
C LYS A 386 -27.97 11.61 -28.02
N LEU A 387 -27.11 12.09 -27.12
CA LEU A 387 -25.82 12.68 -27.48
C LEU A 387 -24.76 11.62 -27.77
N ILE A 388 -24.81 10.48 -27.09
CA ILE A 388 -23.87 9.36 -27.29
C ILE A 388 -24.26 8.47 -28.48
N SER A 389 -25.47 8.59 -29.02
CA SER A 389 -25.88 7.80 -30.18
C SER A 389 -25.06 8.14 -31.43
N ASP A 390 -24.93 7.16 -32.33
CA ASP A 390 -24.13 7.29 -33.56
C ASP A 390 -24.64 8.40 -34.48
N SER A 391 -25.92 8.78 -34.36
CA SER A 391 -26.53 9.88 -35.10
C SER A 391 -26.04 11.28 -34.70
N CYS A 392 -25.27 11.41 -33.61
CA CYS A 392 -24.79 12.70 -33.11
C CYS A 392 -23.35 12.97 -33.58
N GLN A 393 -23.09 14.17 -34.12
CA GLN A 393 -21.78 14.60 -34.65
C GLN A 393 -20.73 14.98 -33.58
N LEU A 394 -21.04 14.81 -32.29
CA LEU A 394 -20.07 15.04 -31.20
C LEU A 394 -18.85 14.12 -31.35
N ASP A 395 -17.68 14.63 -31.00
CA ASP A 395 -16.46 13.85 -30.95
C ASP A 395 -16.54 12.75 -29.89
N SER A 396 -15.92 11.61 -30.17
CA SER A 396 -15.96 10.45 -29.28
C SER A 396 -15.38 10.75 -27.89
N MET A 397 -14.40 11.65 -27.79
CA MET A 397 -13.83 12.07 -26.50
C MET A 397 -14.83 12.83 -25.65
N ALA A 398 -15.55 13.81 -26.22
CA ALA A 398 -16.61 14.52 -25.51
C ALA A 398 -17.75 13.59 -25.10
N LYS A 399 -18.18 12.66 -25.97
CA LYS A 399 -19.21 11.66 -25.63
C LYS A 399 -18.79 10.82 -24.42
N THR A 400 -17.57 10.30 -24.41
CA THR A 400 -17.02 9.49 -23.31
C THR A 400 -16.86 10.31 -22.02
N ARG A 401 -16.38 11.55 -22.10
CA ARG A 401 -16.32 12.47 -20.94
C ARG A 401 -17.70 12.75 -20.35
N MET A 402 -18.70 12.99 -21.19
CA MET A 402 -20.08 13.20 -20.72
C MET A 402 -20.65 11.95 -20.04
N ALA A 403 -20.39 10.76 -20.60
CA ALA A 403 -20.82 9.50 -20.03
C ALA A 403 -20.18 9.24 -18.65
N PHE A 404 -18.86 9.40 -18.51
CA PHE A 404 -18.18 9.25 -17.22
C PHE A 404 -18.64 10.27 -16.18
N LYS A 405 -18.83 11.53 -16.58
CA LYS A 405 -19.35 12.57 -15.69
C LYS A 405 -20.74 12.23 -15.18
N PHE A 406 -21.61 11.71 -16.04
CA PHE A 406 -22.93 11.24 -15.64
C PHE A 406 -22.89 10.02 -14.71
N LEU A 407 -22.09 9.01 -15.07
CA LEU A 407 -21.90 7.81 -14.26
C LEU A 407 -21.42 8.17 -12.85
N SER A 408 -20.56 9.18 -12.75
CA SER A 408 -20.03 9.66 -11.47
C SER A 408 -21.10 10.34 -10.59
N VAL A 409 -22.06 11.05 -11.18
CA VAL A 409 -23.06 11.82 -10.42
C VAL A 409 -24.31 10.98 -10.10
N SER A 410 -24.75 10.11 -11.01
CA SER A 410 -26.04 9.42 -10.87
C SER A 410 -26.08 8.01 -11.45
N GLY A 411 -24.95 7.47 -11.92
CA GLY A 411 -24.92 6.15 -12.53
C GLY A 411 -25.45 5.04 -11.61
N GLN A 412 -25.19 5.13 -10.31
CA GLN A 412 -25.60 4.14 -9.30
C GLN A 412 -27.13 4.05 -9.12
N ILE A 413 -27.86 5.12 -9.45
CA ILE A 413 -29.31 5.27 -9.25
C ILE A 413 -30.10 4.72 -10.45
N LEU A 414 -29.42 4.53 -11.58
CA LEU A 414 -30.03 4.01 -12.81
C LEU A 414 -30.46 2.55 -12.65
N SER A 415 -31.41 2.14 -13.50
CA SER A 415 -31.77 0.72 -13.63
C SER A 415 -30.58 -0.10 -14.13
N LYS A 416 -30.53 -1.39 -13.81
CA LYS A 416 -29.46 -2.29 -14.28
C LYS A 416 -29.26 -2.22 -15.80
N ARG A 417 -30.36 -2.22 -16.57
CA ARG A 417 -30.36 -2.14 -18.04
C ARG A 417 -29.74 -0.83 -18.56
N ASP A 418 -30.00 0.28 -17.87
CA ASP A 418 -29.48 1.59 -18.26
C ASP A 418 -27.99 1.75 -17.90
N GLN A 419 -27.57 1.16 -16.78
CA GLN A 419 -26.15 1.03 -16.43
C GLN A 419 -25.42 0.21 -17.50
N GLU A 420 -25.94 -0.97 -17.87
CA GLU A 420 -25.36 -1.82 -18.92
C GLU A 420 -25.16 -1.06 -20.23
N ARG A 421 -26.17 -0.30 -20.68
CA ARG A 421 -26.08 0.50 -21.90
C ARG A 421 -24.96 1.54 -21.87
N LEU A 422 -24.83 2.29 -20.78
CA LEU A 422 -23.80 3.33 -20.66
C LEU A 422 -22.40 2.74 -20.53
N PHE A 423 -22.23 1.69 -19.73
CA PHE A 423 -20.92 1.05 -19.58
C PHE A 423 -20.51 0.33 -20.87
N MET A 424 -21.43 -0.32 -21.59
CA MET A 424 -21.13 -0.89 -22.91
C MET A 424 -20.72 0.19 -23.92
N PHE A 425 -21.38 1.34 -23.92
CA PHE A 425 -20.96 2.47 -24.76
C PHE A 425 -19.53 2.91 -24.44
N VAL A 426 -19.21 3.12 -23.16
CA VAL A 426 -17.87 3.56 -22.72
C VAL A 426 -16.81 2.52 -23.08
N ILE A 427 -17.10 1.23 -22.87
CA ILE A 427 -16.18 0.14 -23.20
C ILE A 427 -15.95 0.05 -24.72
N ASN A 428 -17.01 0.13 -25.53
CA ASN A 428 -16.93 0.04 -26.98
C ASN A 428 -16.27 1.25 -27.63
N SER A 429 -16.35 2.44 -27.00
CA SER A 429 -15.78 3.68 -27.54
C SER A 429 -14.25 3.72 -27.48
N ASN A 430 -13.61 2.76 -26.80
CA ASN A 430 -12.18 2.63 -26.49
C ASN A 430 -11.27 3.68 -27.16
N LEU A 431 -10.92 4.72 -26.41
CA LEU A 431 -10.10 5.84 -26.89
C LEU A 431 -8.61 5.66 -26.56
N GLY A 432 -8.19 4.48 -26.12
CA GLY A 432 -6.86 4.23 -25.56
C GLY A 432 -6.72 4.70 -24.10
N ASP A 433 -5.49 4.72 -23.58
CA ASP A 433 -5.17 5.11 -22.20
C ASP A 433 -5.10 6.63 -22.04
N LEU A 434 -6.27 7.27 -22.00
CA LEU A 434 -6.41 8.71 -21.80
C LEU A 434 -6.56 9.12 -20.33
N ARG A 435 -6.71 8.15 -19.40
CA ARG A 435 -6.98 8.34 -17.96
C ARG A 435 -7.90 9.52 -17.63
N ILE A 436 -9.09 9.53 -18.24
CA ILE A 436 -10.11 10.56 -18.02
C ILE A 436 -10.56 10.51 -16.56
N PRO A 437 -10.38 11.57 -15.76
CA PRO A 437 -10.73 11.54 -14.35
C PRO A 437 -12.25 11.36 -14.16
N CYS A 438 -12.63 10.37 -13.36
CA CYS A 438 -14.01 10.08 -13.00
C CYS A 438 -14.11 9.63 -11.53
N ASN A 439 -15.31 9.73 -10.96
CA ASN A 439 -15.58 9.23 -9.61
C ASN A 439 -16.81 8.31 -9.65
N LEU A 440 -16.58 7.04 -9.95
CA LEU A 440 -17.64 6.04 -10.04
C LEU A 440 -18.19 5.65 -8.65
N GLY A 441 -17.58 6.16 -7.57
CA GLY A 441 -17.95 5.86 -6.19
C GLY A 441 -17.45 4.49 -5.72
N LEU A 442 -16.44 3.93 -6.38
CA LEU A 442 -15.68 2.80 -5.83
C LEU A 442 -15.03 3.21 -4.51
N ARG A 443 -15.07 2.33 -3.51
CA ARG A 443 -14.53 2.62 -2.16
C ARG A 443 -13.73 1.43 -1.65
N ALA A 444 -12.58 1.70 -1.05
CA ALA A 444 -11.82 0.71 -0.32
C ALA A 444 -12.30 0.64 1.15
N GLN A 445 -12.34 -0.56 1.74
CA GLN A 445 -12.68 -0.75 3.16
C GLN A 445 -11.52 -1.32 3.97
N ASN A 446 -10.82 -2.32 3.44
CA ASN A 446 -9.72 -2.97 4.13
C ASN A 446 -8.57 -3.20 3.16
N HIS A 447 -7.36 -3.27 3.70
CA HIS A 447 -6.17 -3.68 2.97
C HIS A 447 -5.26 -4.49 3.89
N LYS A 448 -4.45 -5.37 3.29
CA LYS A 448 -3.36 -6.07 3.98
C LYS A 448 -2.25 -6.40 3.00
N PHE A 449 -1.02 -6.47 3.50
CA PHE A 449 0.06 -7.12 2.78
C PHE A 449 -0.13 -8.63 2.78
N VAL A 450 0.13 -9.27 1.66
CA VAL A 450 0.19 -10.74 1.58
C VAL A 450 1.57 -11.16 2.09
N GLU A 451 1.61 -11.99 3.13
CA GLU A 451 2.87 -12.45 3.74
C GLU A 451 3.75 -13.17 2.71
N SER A 452 5.03 -12.78 2.68
CA SER A 452 6.08 -13.43 1.90
C SER A 452 6.85 -14.44 2.76
N ASP A 453 7.37 -15.49 2.14
CA ASP A 453 8.21 -16.51 2.81
C ASP A 453 9.51 -15.94 3.39
N LEU A 454 9.93 -14.77 2.90
CA LEU A 454 11.10 -14.03 3.33
C LEU A 454 10.65 -12.69 3.94
N THR A 455 11.09 -12.42 5.17
CA THR A 455 10.79 -11.17 5.89
C THR A 455 12.08 -10.43 6.22
N TYR A 456 12.03 -9.10 6.25
CA TYR A 456 13.20 -8.26 6.53
C TYR A 456 13.04 -7.55 7.86
N ARG A 457 14.09 -7.54 8.70
CA ARG A 457 14.09 -6.87 10.01
C ARG A 457 15.31 -5.98 10.15
N LYS A 458 15.11 -4.74 10.58
CA LYS A 458 16.23 -3.85 10.92
C LYS A 458 16.77 -4.21 12.31
N ILE A 459 18.09 -4.39 12.44
CA ILE A 459 18.73 -4.66 13.72
C ILE A 459 18.60 -3.38 14.56
N SER A 460 17.72 -3.40 15.55
CA SER A 460 17.67 -2.35 16.55
C SER A 460 18.95 -2.46 17.38
N LYS A 461 19.82 -1.45 17.36
CA LYS A 461 20.80 -1.31 18.43
C LYS A 461 19.99 -1.25 19.72
N SER A 462 20.10 -2.29 20.53
CA SER A 462 19.44 -2.34 21.84
C SER A 462 19.76 -1.05 22.57
N GLN A 463 18.75 -0.20 22.77
CA GLN A 463 18.75 0.66 23.95
C GLN A 463 18.98 -0.29 25.13
N GLU A 464 19.95 0.05 25.97
CA GLU A 464 20.18 -0.62 27.25
C GLU A 464 18.82 -0.91 27.88
N ILE A 465 18.49 -2.19 27.99
CA ILE A 465 17.32 -2.62 28.74
C ILE A 465 17.67 -2.32 30.18
N ASP A 466 17.21 -1.18 30.66
CA ASP A 466 17.16 -0.86 32.08
C ASP A 466 16.58 -2.08 32.80
N SER A 467 17.38 -2.63 33.70
CA SER A 467 17.04 -3.74 34.57
C SER A 467 15.93 -3.33 35.54
N SER A 468 14.69 -3.32 35.06
CA SER A 468 13.50 -3.20 35.89
C SER A 468 12.87 -4.60 36.07
N PRO A 469 12.63 -5.05 37.32
CA PRO A 469 12.06 -6.37 37.59
C PRO A 469 10.54 -6.47 37.31
N PHE A 470 9.91 -5.42 36.78
CA PHE A 470 8.48 -5.41 36.46
C PHE A 470 8.22 -5.73 34.98
N LYS A 471 8.07 -7.03 34.68
CA LYS A 471 7.51 -7.51 33.41
C LYS A 471 6.02 -7.19 33.33
N TYR A 472 5.69 -6.04 32.74
CA TYR A 472 4.42 -5.85 32.02
C TYR A 472 4.72 -5.61 30.53
N SER A 473 5.47 -6.52 29.91
CA SER A 473 5.57 -6.65 28.45
C SER A 473 4.39 -7.45 27.90
N TYR A 474 3.16 -7.10 28.28
CA TYR A 474 1.93 -7.69 27.73
C TYR A 474 1.17 -6.74 26.80
N LEU A 475 1.77 -5.59 26.47
CA LEU A 475 1.45 -4.87 25.26
C LEU A 475 2.49 -5.33 24.22
N LYS A 476 2.22 -6.45 23.54
CA LYS A 476 2.76 -6.61 22.18
C LYS A 476 2.45 -5.31 21.48
N ALA A 477 3.46 -4.59 20.98
CA ALA A 477 3.25 -3.53 20.01
C ALA A 477 2.23 -4.09 19.02
N ALA A 478 1.07 -3.43 18.90
CA ALA A 478 0.07 -3.84 17.94
C ALA A 478 0.81 -3.98 16.61
N ASP A 479 0.86 -5.19 16.03
CA ASP A 479 1.46 -5.39 14.71
C ASP A 479 0.83 -4.35 13.80
N ASP A 480 1.64 -3.37 13.38
CA ASP A 480 1.16 -2.27 12.57
C ASP A 480 0.93 -2.85 11.17
N LYS A 481 -0.24 -3.47 10.97
CA LYS A 481 -0.64 -4.25 9.77
C LYS A 481 -0.54 -3.46 8.47
N ASN A 482 -0.38 -2.13 8.58
CA ASN A 482 -0.25 -1.20 7.47
C ASN A 482 1.22 -0.89 7.15
N SER A 483 2.18 -1.48 7.87
CA SER A 483 3.60 -1.30 7.63
C SER A 483 4.29 -2.61 7.20
N ILE A 484 5.20 -2.52 6.24
CA ILE A 484 6.03 -3.65 5.83
C ILE A 484 7.45 -3.19 5.53
N VAL A 485 8.43 -4.07 5.78
CA VAL A 485 9.82 -3.87 5.36
C VAL A 485 10.10 -4.78 4.18
N THR A 486 10.73 -4.25 3.14
CA THR A 486 10.97 -4.94 1.85
C THR A 486 12.32 -4.57 1.25
N ALA A 487 12.79 -5.36 0.28
CA ALA A 487 13.97 -5.04 -0.51
C ALA A 487 13.64 -4.17 -1.75
N VAL A 488 14.63 -3.44 -2.24
CA VAL A 488 14.59 -2.81 -3.58
C VAL A 488 14.47 -3.91 -4.65
N GLY A 489 13.53 -3.76 -5.59
CA GLY A 489 13.29 -4.73 -6.67
C GLY A 489 12.38 -5.91 -6.28
N TYR A 490 12.03 -6.06 -5.01
CA TYR A 490 11.16 -7.15 -4.55
C TYR A 490 9.68 -6.90 -4.87
N LEU A 491 8.98 -7.94 -5.32
CA LEU A 491 7.56 -7.87 -5.69
C LEU A 491 6.67 -7.99 -4.45
N LEU A 492 6.11 -6.88 -4.00
CA LEU A 492 5.09 -6.85 -2.95
C LEU A 492 3.71 -7.12 -3.51
N ARG A 493 2.91 -7.89 -2.79
CA ARG A 493 1.50 -8.13 -3.09
C ARG A 493 0.64 -7.51 -2.01
N VAL A 494 -0.30 -6.68 -2.43
CA VAL A 494 -1.26 -6.01 -1.55
C VAL A 494 -2.65 -6.48 -1.91
N GLU A 495 -3.39 -6.96 -0.92
CA GLU A 495 -4.80 -7.32 -1.07
C GLU A 495 -5.68 -6.18 -0.55
N ILE A 496 -6.66 -5.73 -1.34
CA ILE A 496 -7.59 -4.65 -1.00
C ILE A 496 -9.02 -5.10 -1.23
N GLU A 497 -9.91 -4.71 -0.32
CA GLU A 497 -11.35 -4.93 -0.40
C GLU A 497 -12.05 -3.71 -1.00
N ILE A 498 -12.62 -3.83 -2.20
CA ILE A 498 -13.25 -2.74 -2.96
C ILE A 498 -14.75 -2.98 -3.16
N PHE A 499 -15.55 -1.97 -2.85
CA PHE A 499 -16.99 -1.95 -3.10
C PHE A 499 -17.32 -1.45 -4.50
N ASN A 500 -18.12 -2.22 -5.23
CA ASN A 500 -18.78 -1.76 -6.45
C ASN A 500 -20.21 -1.28 -6.13
N PRO A 501 -20.53 0.01 -6.32
CA PRO A 501 -21.84 0.55 -6.01
C PRO A 501 -22.90 0.28 -7.10
N PHE A 502 -22.52 -0.25 -8.26
CA PHE A 502 -23.42 -0.49 -9.38
C PHE A 502 -24.10 -1.86 -9.31
N ALA A 503 -25.23 -2.00 -10.00
CA ALA A 503 -26.02 -3.23 -10.11
C ALA A 503 -25.50 -4.19 -11.20
N ILE A 504 -24.35 -3.86 -11.81
CA ILE A 504 -23.70 -4.62 -12.88
C ILE A 504 -22.26 -4.95 -12.49
N PRO A 505 -21.67 -6.02 -13.05
CA PRO A 505 -20.25 -6.28 -12.90
C PRO A 505 -19.43 -5.24 -13.65
N LEU A 506 -18.31 -4.80 -13.08
CA LEU A 506 -17.44 -3.80 -13.69
C LEU A 506 -16.06 -4.38 -13.99
N PRO A 507 -15.63 -4.44 -15.26
CA PRO A 507 -14.26 -4.77 -15.62
C PRO A 507 -13.36 -3.55 -15.36
N VAL A 508 -12.50 -3.64 -14.35
CA VAL A 508 -11.63 -2.56 -13.88
C VAL A 508 -10.21 -3.09 -13.76
N SER A 509 -9.24 -2.33 -14.24
CA SER A 509 -7.83 -2.58 -13.97
C SER A 509 -7.38 -1.76 -12.78
N PHE A 510 -6.66 -2.38 -11.85
CA PHE A 510 -6.13 -1.71 -10.66
C PHE A 510 -4.61 -1.57 -10.74
N SER A 511 -4.11 -0.40 -10.37
CA SER A 511 -2.69 -0.16 -10.16
C SER A 511 -2.49 0.78 -8.98
N ALA A 512 -1.30 0.74 -8.39
CA ALA A 512 -0.89 1.78 -7.47
C ALA A 512 -0.75 3.11 -8.23
N SER A 513 -0.99 4.21 -7.54
CA SER A 513 -0.85 5.55 -8.14
C SER A 513 0.56 5.73 -8.74
N PRO A 514 0.73 6.26 -9.95
CA PRO A 514 2.03 6.36 -10.59
C PRO A 514 3.01 7.18 -9.73
N ASN A 515 4.20 6.64 -9.51
CA ASN A 515 5.25 7.25 -8.70
C ASN A 515 6.63 6.79 -9.22
N ASP A 516 7.62 7.68 -9.23
CA ASP A 516 8.97 7.38 -9.69
C ASP A 516 9.70 6.37 -8.78
N PHE A 517 9.22 6.17 -7.55
CA PHE A 517 9.87 5.31 -6.55
C PHE A 517 9.42 3.84 -6.59
N TYR A 518 8.38 3.49 -7.36
CA TYR A 518 7.94 2.10 -7.51
C TYR A 518 7.26 1.84 -8.86
N GLN A 519 7.27 0.59 -9.31
CA GLN A 519 6.49 0.14 -10.45
C GLN A 519 5.25 -0.61 -9.98
N SER A 520 4.11 -0.33 -10.61
CA SER A 520 2.89 -1.11 -10.47
C SER A 520 2.32 -1.37 -11.86
N LYS A 521 1.91 -2.62 -12.10
CA LYS A 521 1.28 -3.02 -13.36
C LYS A 521 -0.23 -3.00 -13.19
N ASP A 522 -0.93 -2.72 -14.27
CA ASP A 522 -2.39 -2.78 -14.30
C ASP A 522 -2.87 -4.24 -14.17
N HIS A 523 -3.63 -4.52 -13.11
CA HIS A 523 -4.20 -5.82 -12.83
C HIS A 523 -5.70 -5.83 -13.17
N PRO A 524 -6.11 -6.47 -14.28
CA PRO A 524 -7.52 -6.53 -14.65
C PRO A 524 -8.29 -7.40 -13.66
N PHE A 525 -9.46 -6.91 -13.23
CA PHE A 525 -10.36 -7.60 -12.32
C PHE A 525 -11.81 -7.25 -12.63
N VAL A 526 -12.75 -8.16 -12.37
CA VAL A 526 -14.18 -7.90 -12.55
C VAL A 526 -14.83 -7.76 -11.18
N LEU A 527 -15.15 -6.52 -10.79
CA LEU A 527 -15.85 -6.26 -9.53
C LEU A 527 -17.29 -6.75 -9.60
N LYS A 528 -17.71 -7.52 -8.60
CA LYS A 528 -19.08 -8.05 -8.55
C LYS A 528 -20.09 -6.96 -8.18
N PRO A 529 -21.36 -7.03 -8.63
CA PRO A 529 -22.36 -5.99 -8.36
C PRO A 529 -22.68 -5.82 -6.87
N LYS A 530 -22.86 -4.58 -6.41
CA LYS A 530 -23.33 -4.18 -5.06
C LYS A 530 -22.67 -4.92 -3.89
N GLN A 531 -21.39 -5.26 -4.02
CA GLN A 531 -20.68 -5.99 -2.99
C GLN A 531 -19.19 -5.64 -2.98
N PHE A 532 -18.53 -6.05 -1.90
CA PHE A 532 -17.08 -5.98 -1.78
C PHE A 532 -16.42 -7.13 -2.52
N SER A 533 -15.31 -6.85 -3.18
CA SER A 533 -14.44 -7.85 -3.83
C SER A 533 -13.01 -7.66 -3.35
N TYR A 534 -12.34 -8.75 -3.02
CA TYR A 534 -10.91 -8.75 -2.73
C TYR A 534 -10.13 -8.75 -4.05
N ILE A 535 -9.28 -7.76 -4.21
CA ILE A 535 -8.36 -7.63 -5.34
C ILE A 535 -6.93 -7.73 -4.85
N THR A 536 -6.05 -8.27 -5.67
CA THR A 536 -4.61 -8.28 -5.41
C THR A 536 -3.90 -7.53 -6.51
N PHE A 537 -3.05 -6.59 -6.15
CA PHE A 537 -2.17 -5.90 -7.09
C PHE A 537 -0.74 -5.92 -6.56
N CYS A 538 0.21 -5.73 -7.48
CA CYS A 538 1.62 -5.82 -7.15
C CYS A 538 2.32 -4.46 -7.21
N ILE A 539 3.32 -4.30 -6.35
CA ILE A 539 4.16 -3.11 -6.24
C ILE A 539 5.62 -3.57 -6.18
N THR A 540 6.47 -2.97 -7.00
CA THR A 540 7.91 -3.22 -7.01
C THR A 540 8.65 -1.93 -6.68
N PRO A 541 9.18 -1.77 -5.46
CA PRO A 541 9.97 -0.60 -5.09
C PRO A 541 11.25 -0.50 -5.92
N LEU A 542 11.61 0.70 -6.35
CA LEU A 542 12.80 0.97 -7.19
C LEU A 542 13.96 1.61 -6.43
N CYS A 543 13.71 2.21 -5.27
CA CYS A 543 14.73 2.90 -4.49
C CYS A 543 14.56 2.67 -2.98
N GLU A 544 15.65 2.82 -2.25
CA GLU A 544 15.67 2.79 -0.79
C GLU A 544 14.89 3.97 -0.18
N GLY A 545 14.25 3.76 0.97
CA GLY A 545 13.52 4.80 1.71
C GLY A 545 12.13 4.36 2.18
N THR A 546 11.38 5.28 2.79
CA THR A 546 10.00 5.02 3.21
C THR A 546 9.02 5.49 2.15
N LEU A 547 8.28 4.55 1.55
CA LEU A 547 7.22 4.81 0.60
C LEU A 547 5.87 4.82 1.31
N LYS A 548 5.06 5.82 0.98
CA LYS A 548 3.70 5.96 1.49
C LYS A 548 2.72 5.85 0.33
N ILE A 549 1.74 4.95 0.47
CA ILE A 549 0.66 4.80 -0.51
C ILE A 549 -0.65 5.12 0.19
N ASN A 550 -1.26 6.21 -0.25
CA ASN A 550 -2.52 6.75 0.26
C ASN A 550 -3.73 6.34 -0.61
N GLY A 551 -3.50 5.86 -1.83
CA GLY A 551 -4.57 5.54 -2.77
C GLY A 551 -4.12 4.69 -3.95
N ILE A 552 -5.10 4.04 -4.59
CA ILE A 552 -4.93 3.23 -5.80
C ILE A 552 -5.73 3.83 -6.97
N GLU A 553 -5.32 3.53 -8.18
CA GLU A 553 -6.05 3.88 -9.40
C GLU A 553 -6.92 2.72 -9.87
N ALA A 554 -8.18 3.03 -10.17
CA ALA A 554 -9.15 2.13 -10.77
C ALA A 554 -9.46 2.61 -12.19
N ILE A 555 -9.01 1.83 -13.17
CA ILE A 555 -9.07 2.17 -14.60
C ILE A 555 -10.15 1.33 -15.28
N LEU A 556 -11.16 1.98 -15.85
CA LEU A 556 -12.22 1.34 -16.63
C LEU A 556 -12.23 1.94 -18.04
N SER A 557 -11.81 1.15 -19.05
CA SER A 557 -11.59 1.65 -20.41
C SER A 557 -10.65 2.87 -20.38
N SER A 558 -11.11 4.05 -20.79
CA SER A 558 -10.34 5.30 -20.73
C SER A 558 -10.57 6.14 -19.46
N GLY A 559 -11.39 5.68 -18.50
CA GLY A 559 -11.71 6.42 -17.27
C GLY A 559 -10.85 5.97 -16.09
N CYS A 560 -10.38 6.91 -15.27
CA CYS A 560 -9.59 6.64 -14.08
C CYS A 560 -10.22 7.28 -12.83
N GLN A 561 -10.46 6.47 -11.80
CA GLN A 561 -10.83 6.92 -10.47
C GLN A 561 -9.68 6.67 -9.50
N HIS A 562 -9.23 7.71 -8.79
CA HIS A 562 -8.40 7.54 -7.60
C HIS A 562 -9.28 7.09 -6.42
N ILE A 563 -8.88 6.03 -5.74
CA ILE A 563 -9.55 5.49 -4.56
C ILE A 563 -8.63 5.67 -3.37
N ASP A 564 -9.03 6.53 -2.44
CA ASP A 564 -8.32 6.73 -1.18
C ASP A 564 -8.41 5.47 -0.31
N LEU A 565 -7.28 5.10 0.31
CA LEU A 565 -7.22 4.07 1.33
C LEU A 565 -7.59 4.67 2.69
N LEU A 566 -8.26 3.88 3.55
CA LEU A 566 -8.63 4.32 4.90
C LEU A 566 -7.44 4.57 5.82
N ASN A 567 -6.36 3.80 5.63
CA ASN A 567 -5.07 4.01 6.29
C ASN A 567 -3.97 4.02 5.23
N GLU A 568 -2.89 4.76 5.49
CA GLU A 568 -1.71 4.78 4.62
C GLU A 568 -0.95 3.45 4.72
N LEU A 569 -0.59 2.88 3.57
CA LEU A 569 0.37 1.78 3.49
C LEU A 569 1.79 2.36 3.60
N ASN A 570 2.52 1.95 4.63
CA ASN A 570 3.90 2.37 4.90
C ASN A 570 4.87 1.25 4.51
N ILE A 571 5.60 1.43 3.42
CA ILE A 571 6.57 0.45 2.93
C ILE A 571 7.97 0.99 3.21
N THR A 572 8.71 0.33 4.10
CA THR A 572 10.13 0.64 4.34
C THR A 572 10.99 -0.20 3.42
N VAL A 573 11.58 0.44 2.43
CA VAL A 573 12.42 -0.20 1.41
C VAL A 573 13.87 -0.09 1.84
N ILE A 574 14.57 -1.22 1.83
CA ILE A 574 15.98 -1.30 2.19
C ILE A 574 16.76 -1.90 1.02
N ASP A 575 17.91 -1.32 0.70
CA ASP A 575 18.83 -1.86 -0.31
C ASP A 575 19.85 -2.82 0.33
N ARG A 576 20.50 -3.64 -0.51
CA ARG A 576 21.59 -4.56 -0.15
C ARG A 576 21.22 -5.66 0.83
N VAL A 577 19.97 -6.12 0.85
CA VAL A 577 19.52 -7.22 1.71
C VAL A 577 19.73 -8.59 1.05
N ALA A 578 19.78 -9.64 1.87
CA ALA A 578 19.93 -11.02 1.37
C ALA A 578 18.58 -11.51 0.82
N GLU A 579 18.52 -11.83 -0.46
CA GLU A 579 17.34 -12.47 -1.06
C GLU A 579 17.65 -13.93 -1.35
N PHE A 580 16.95 -14.86 -0.71
CA PHE A 580 17.23 -16.28 -0.85
C PHE A 580 15.97 -17.14 -0.75
N ASN A 581 16.07 -18.36 -1.27
CA ASN A 581 15.06 -19.39 -1.15
C ASN A 581 15.68 -20.61 -0.46
N ILE A 582 14.89 -21.30 0.37
CA ILE A 582 15.31 -22.53 1.04
C ILE A 582 14.47 -23.70 0.52
N ARG A 583 15.16 -24.80 0.25
CA ARG A 583 14.55 -26.12 0.06
C ARG A 583 14.98 -27.04 1.19
N THR A 584 14.09 -27.95 1.58
CA THR A 584 14.38 -28.98 2.58
C THR A 584 13.89 -30.35 2.09
N ASN A 585 14.48 -31.43 2.61
CA ASN A 585 13.98 -32.79 2.42
C ASN A 585 12.78 -33.13 3.32
N LEU A 586 12.38 -32.22 4.23
CA LEU A 586 11.22 -32.40 5.08
C LEU A 586 9.90 -32.23 4.29
N PRO A 587 8.91 -33.12 4.47
CA PRO A 587 7.62 -33.04 3.77
C PRO A 587 6.67 -32.01 4.41
N ILE A 588 6.90 -30.72 4.16
CA ILE A 588 6.22 -29.59 4.84
C ILE A 588 4.68 -29.69 4.86
N ASN A 589 4.08 -30.30 3.84
CA ASN A 589 2.62 -30.42 3.70
C ASN A 589 2.00 -31.65 4.40
N GLN A 590 2.80 -32.49 5.06
CA GLN A 590 2.34 -33.73 5.72
C GLN A 590 2.97 -33.90 7.09
N THR A 591 2.21 -34.39 8.06
CA THR A 591 2.75 -34.73 9.39
C THR A 591 3.64 -35.97 9.32
N MET A 592 4.86 -35.89 9.87
CA MET A 592 5.76 -37.05 9.95
C MET A 592 5.46 -37.88 11.20
N ASN A 593 5.43 -39.21 11.08
CA ASN A 593 5.33 -40.13 12.23
C ASN A 593 6.72 -40.66 12.57
N LEU A 594 7.23 -40.28 13.75
CA LEU A 594 8.60 -40.56 14.19
C LEU A 594 8.59 -41.29 15.54
N PHE A 595 9.67 -41.99 15.87
CA PHE A 595 9.84 -42.60 17.19
C PHE A 595 10.63 -41.69 18.13
N ASP A 596 10.37 -41.82 19.43
CA ASP A 596 11.17 -41.18 20.47
C ASP A 596 12.63 -41.64 20.41
N GLY A 597 13.58 -40.70 20.33
CA GLY A 597 15.00 -40.98 20.12
C GLY A 597 15.42 -41.22 18.66
N GLU A 598 14.51 -41.14 17.69
CA GLU A 598 14.83 -41.26 16.26
C GLU A 598 15.74 -40.12 15.79
N VAL A 599 16.72 -40.42 14.94
CA VAL A 599 17.62 -39.42 14.36
C VAL A 599 17.20 -39.15 12.91
N VAL A 600 16.78 -37.92 12.66
CA VAL A 600 16.39 -37.42 11.33
C VAL A 600 17.54 -36.61 10.74
N ASP A 601 18.00 -36.99 9.55
CA ASP A 601 19.01 -36.22 8.81
C ASP A 601 18.32 -35.11 7.99
N VAL A 602 18.40 -33.87 8.48
CA VAL A 602 17.76 -32.71 7.86
C VAL A 602 18.72 -32.10 6.85
N LYS A 603 18.28 -32.03 5.59
CA LYS A 603 19.00 -31.39 4.48
C LYS A 603 18.35 -30.06 4.17
N LEU A 604 19.15 -29.01 4.11
CA LEU A 604 18.75 -27.67 3.68
C LEU A 604 19.60 -27.24 2.51
N TRP A 605 18.95 -26.72 1.47
CA TRP A 605 19.59 -26.09 0.33
C TRP A 605 19.15 -24.63 0.30
N LEU A 606 20.10 -23.72 0.42
CA LEU A 606 19.87 -22.28 0.37
C LEU A 606 20.38 -21.76 -0.97
N SER A 607 19.49 -21.21 -1.78
CA SER A 607 19.82 -20.55 -3.05
C SER A 607 19.74 -19.04 -2.87
N ASN A 608 20.88 -18.35 -3.04
CA ASN A 608 20.91 -16.89 -3.05
C ASN A 608 20.37 -16.40 -4.40
N ASN A 609 19.19 -15.80 -4.41
CA ASN A 609 18.56 -15.28 -5.61
C ASN A 609 18.84 -13.78 -5.81
N GLY A 610 19.46 -13.14 -4.83
CA GLY A 610 19.76 -11.72 -4.84
C GLY A 610 21.06 -11.39 -5.55
N SER A 611 21.30 -10.09 -5.71
CA SER A 611 22.53 -9.54 -6.32
C SER A 611 23.70 -9.38 -5.34
N TYR A 612 23.50 -9.68 -4.05
CA TYR A 612 24.47 -9.45 -2.99
C TYR A 612 24.89 -10.76 -2.31
N THR A 613 26.16 -10.86 -1.93
CA THR A 613 26.73 -12.03 -1.25
C THR A 613 26.20 -12.14 0.19
N ILE A 614 25.76 -13.34 0.60
CA ILE A 614 25.39 -13.63 2.00
C ILE A 614 26.68 -13.91 2.78
N GLN A 615 27.00 -13.06 3.77
CA GLN A 615 28.24 -13.15 4.55
C GLN A 615 28.05 -13.82 5.91
N LYS A 616 26.86 -13.71 6.51
CA LYS A 616 26.51 -14.36 7.78
C LYS A 616 25.18 -15.07 7.64
N LEU A 617 25.09 -16.25 8.24
CA LEU A 617 23.88 -17.06 8.27
C LEU A 617 23.78 -17.74 9.65
N ASP A 618 22.83 -17.29 10.46
CA ASP A 618 22.49 -17.90 11.73
C ASP A 618 21.30 -18.85 11.52
N MET A 619 21.50 -20.13 11.78
CA MET A 619 20.45 -21.14 11.68
C MET A 619 20.21 -21.79 13.04
N LYS A 620 18.94 -21.93 13.41
CA LYS A 620 18.53 -22.61 14.64
C LYS A 620 17.45 -23.63 14.34
N ALA A 621 17.67 -24.88 14.76
CA ALA A 621 16.64 -25.92 14.79
C ALA A 621 16.12 -26.08 16.22
N ASN A 622 14.84 -25.79 16.47
CA ASN A 622 14.24 -25.86 17.82
C ASN A 622 15.09 -25.15 18.91
N ASN A 623 15.65 -23.98 18.57
CA ASN A 623 16.55 -23.15 19.38
C ASN A 623 17.98 -23.69 19.58
N VAL A 624 18.37 -24.77 18.91
CA VAL A 624 19.75 -25.27 18.90
C VAL A 624 20.49 -24.70 17.67
N PRO A 625 21.64 -24.03 17.84
CA PRO A 625 22.41 -23.48 16.73
C PRO A 625 23.02 -24.58 15.85
N ILE A 626 23.13 -24.30 14.55
CA ILE A 626 23.71 -25.21 13.54
C ILE A 626 24.99 -24.58 12.98
N ASP A 627 26.15 -24.99 13.50
CA ASP A 627 27.42 -24.25 13.34
C ASP A 627 28.25 -24.61 12.08
N LYS A 628 27.65 -25.11 10.99
CA LYS A 628 28.41 -25.73 9.88
C LYS A 628 27.95 -25.39 8.46
N PHE A 629 27.44 -24.19 8.20
CA PHE A 629 27.13 -23.78 6.82
C PHE A 629 28.34 -23.14 6.15
N GLU A 630 28.65 -23.55 4.92
CA GLU A 630 29.74 -22.94 4.14
C GLU A 630 29.35 -21.52 3.70
N LEU A 631 30.07 -20.52 4.22
CA LEU A 631 29.93 -19.10 3.89
C LEU A 631 31.23 -18.58 3.24
N PRO A 632 31.16 -17.56 2.37
CA PRO A 632 29.97 -16.82 1.94
C PRO A 632 29.21 -17.49 0.79
N ILE A 633 27.91 -17.17 0.63
CA ILE A 633 27.10 -17.62 -0.51
C ILE A 633 27.01 -16.49 -1.54
N HIS A 634 27.71 -16.65 -2.66
CA HIS A 634 27.72 -15.66 -3.74
C HIS A 634 26.34 -15.49 -4.42
N PRO A 635 26.09 -14.34 -5.08
CA PRO A 635 24.87 -14.12 -5.87
C PRO A 635 24.59 -15.27 -6.84
N TYR A 636 23.34 -15.71 -6.92
CA TYR A 636 22.87 -16.78 -7.82
C TYR A 636 23.53 -18.15 -7.59
N CYS A 637 24.22 -18.34 -6.46
CA CYS A 637 24.80 -19.62 -6.05
C CYS A 637 23.94 -20.32 -4.99
N GLN A 638 24.20 -21.61 -4.80
CA GLN A 638 23.54 -22.44 -3.79
C GLN A 638 24.54 -23.03 -2.81
N GLY A 639 24.17 -23.06 -1.54
CA GLY A 639 24.86 -23.79 -0.49
C GLY A 639 23.95 -24.88 0.09
N GLY A 640 24.54 -25.93 0.65
CA GLY A 640 23.78 -27.03 1.26
C GLY A 640 24.40 -27.48 2.59
N ILE A 641 23.54 -27.86 3.53
CA ILE A 641 23.95 -28.45 4.80
C ILE A 641 23.10 -29.68 5.11
N SER A 642 23.72 -30.70 5.69
CA SER A 642 23.05 -31.85 6.29
C SER A 642 23.44 -31.91 7.75
N PHE A 643 22.47 -32.06 8.65
CA PHE A 643 22.73 -32.26 10.06
C PHE A 643 21.73 -33.25 10.67
N PRO A 644 22.21 -34.17 11.54
CA PRO A 644 21.34 -35.08 12.26
C PRO A 644 20.63 -34.34 13.41
N MET A 645 19.34 -34.64 13.59
CA MET A 645 18.51 -34.12 14.67
C MET A 645 17.83 -35.29 15.39
N THR A 646 18.05 -35.41 16.69
CA THR A 646 17.35 -36.40 17.54
C THR A 646 15.98 -35.86 17.94
N ILE A 647 14.95 -36.68 17.75
CA ILE A 647 13.57 -36.37 18.10
C ILE A 647 13.31 -36.77 19.55
N ASP A 648 12.67 -35.88 20.28
CA ASP A 648 12.20 -36.10 21.65
C ASP A 648 10.67 -36.19 21.64
N ARG A 649 10.10 -37.07 22.45
CA ARG A 649 8.65 -37.19 22.73
C ARG A 649 7.95 -35.86 23.04
N THR A 650 8.66 -34.87 23.59
CA THR A 650 8.10 -33.55 23.88
C THR A 650 7.94 -32.65 22.65
N MET A 651 8.54 -33.00 21.51
CA MET A 651 8.47 -32.20 20.28
C MET A 651 7.18 -32.49 19.49
N THR A 652 6.46 -31.44 19.12
CA THR A 652 5.29 -31.50 18.22
C THR A 652 5.60 -30.99 16.81
N GLN A 653 6.72 -30.27 16.65
CA GLN A 653 7.16 -29.74 15.37
C GLN A 653 8.69 -29.58 15.33
N ILE A 654 9.24 -29.63 14.12
CA ILE A 654 10.60 -29.19 13.81
C ILE A 654 10.50 -27.77 13.27
N ASN A 655 11.02 -26.81 14.03
CA ASN A 655 11.07 -25.39 13.65
C ASN A 655 12.50 -25.00 13.27
N LEU A 656 12.69 -24.61 12.02
CA LEU A 656 13.95 -24.10 11.50
C LEU A 656 13.83 -22.60 11.29
N ASN A 657 14.64 -21.84 12.02
CA ASN A 657 14.74 -20.40 11.90
C ASN A 657 16.06 -20.07 11.20
N LEU A 658 16.01 -19.35 10.08
CA LEU A 658 17.19 -18.91 9.35
C LEU A 658 17.22 -17.39 9.28
N VAL A 659 18.37 -16.83 9.63
CA VAL A 659 18.65 -15.39 9.62
C VAL A 659 19.90 -15.16 8.79
N ALA A 660 19.78 -14.46 7.65
CA ALA A 660 20.89 -14.16 6.76
C ALA A 660 21.20 -12.65 6.76
N GLN A 661 22.48 -12.32 6.65
CA GLN A 661 22.98 -10.95 6.51
C GLN A 661 23.99 -10.86 5.35
N THR A 662 23.96 -9.74 4.64
CA THR A 662 24.95 -9.37 3.62
C THR A 662 26.06 -8.53 4.25
N GLU A 663 26.87 -7.82 3.44
CA GLU A 663 27.79 -6.77 3.91
C GLU A 663 27.09 -5.66 4.72
N ASN A 664 25.79 -5.44 4.49
CA ASN A 664 25.00 -4.49 5.26
C ASN A 664 24.60 -5.11 6.61
N GLN A 665 25.35 -4.80 7.67
CA GLN A 665 25.12 -5.34 9.02
C GLN A 665 23.90 -4.73 9.74
N GLU A 666 23.15 -3.83 9.12
CA GLU A 666 22.00 -3.20 9.77
C GLU A 666 20.68 -3.96 9.59
N VAL A 667 20.63 -4.98 8.73
CA VAL A 667 19.39 -5.66 8.33
C VAL A 667 19.56 -7.17 8.25
N GLU A 668 18.55 -7.87 8.74
CA GLU A 668 18.44 -9.32 8.75
C GLU A 668 17.31 -9.79 7.83
N SER A 669 17.61 -10.74 6.96
CA SER A 669 16.62 -11.47 6.18
C SER A 669 16.26 -12.77 6.92
N VAL A 670 14.99 -12.91 7.29
CA VAL A 670 14.49 -13.98 8.16
C VAL A 670 13.48 -14.85 7.43
N THR A 671 13.62 -16.16 7.56
CA THR A 671 12.64 -17.13 7.08
C THR A 671 12.49 -18.30 8.07
N HIS A 672 11.33 -18.94 8.02
CA HIS A 672 10.90 -19.96 8.97
C HIS A 672 10.37 -21.19 8.22
N ILE A 673 10.85 -22.38 8.58
CA ILE A 673 10.29 -23.65 8.10
C ILE A 673 9.74 -24.40 9.31
N ILE A 674 8.45 -24.75 9.25
CA ILE A 674 7.75 -25.49 10.29
C ILE A 674 7.29 -26.82 9.71
N GLN A 675 7.83 -27.92 10.24
CA GLN A 675 7.42 -29.28 9.90
C GLN A 675 6.68 -29.90 11.08
N GLN A 676 5.43 -30.29 10.89
CA GLN A 676 4.63 -30.96 11.94
C GLN A 676 5.09 -32.41 12.11
N ILE A 677 5.19 -32.88 13.35
CA ILE A 677 5.59 -34.25 13.69
C ILE A 677 4.67 -34.89 14.74
N LYS A 678 4.56 -36.21 14.70
CA LYS A 678 3.89 -37.04 15.72
C LYS A 678 4.91 -38.06 16.22
N THR A 679 5.22 -38.00 17.51
CA THR A 679 6.24 -38.85 18.13
C THR A 679 5.59 -40.00 18.91
N GLU A 680 6.00 -41.24 18.63
CA GLU A 680 5.54 -42.46 19.31
C GLU A 680 6.64 -43.03 20.21
N SER A 681 6.28 -43.46 21.43
CA SER A 681 7.22 -44.15 22.32
C SER A 681 7.34 -45.60 21.88
N ALA A 682 8.50 -45.98 21.33
CA ALA A 682 8.74 -47.33 20.82
C ALA A 682 9.72 -48.12 21.67
N ILE A 683 10.90 -47.56 21.97
CA ILE A 683 11.90 -48.22 22.82
C ILE A 683 12.09 -47.40 24.10
N SER A 684 11.97 -48.04 25.25
CA SER A 684 12.20 -47.40 26.55
C SER A 684 12.77 -48.39 27.56
N ILE A 685 13.40 -47.88 28.62
CA ILE A 685 13.76 -48.68 29.80
C ILE A 685 12.49 -48.86 30.64
N SER A 686 12.06 -50.10 30.78
CA SER A 686 10.91 -50.47 31.62
C SER A 686 11.28 -50.65 33.10
N GLY A 687 12.53 -51.01 33.39
CA GLY A 687 13.02 -51.26 34.75
C GLY A 687 14.53 -51.15 34.89
N ILE A 688 14.97 -50.73 36.08
CA ILE A 688 16.39 -50.72 36.49
C ILE A 688 16.44 -51.41 37.85
N ASN A 689 16.83 -52.67 37.84
CA ASN A 689 16.71 -53.59 38.97
C ASN A 689 18.09 -54.14 39.37
N ILE A 690 18.17 -54.69 40.57
CA ILE A 690 19.36 -55.43 41.02
C ILE A 690 19.31 -56.87 40.52
N LEU A 691 20.46 -57.41 40.13
CA LEU A 691 20.58 -58.85 39.88
C LEU A 691 20.81 -59.59 41.21
N ASN A 692 19.77 -60.24 41.73
CA ASN A 692 19.81 -60.92 43.04
C ASN A 692 20.60 -62.24 43.07
N SER A 693 20.89 -62.82 41.90
CA SER A 693 21.56 -64.12 41.76
C SER A 693 22.74 -63.99 40.80
N ILE A 694 23.94 -63.83 41.35
CA ILE A 694 25.19 -63.87 40.59
C ILE A 694 25.67 -65.33 40.58
N PRO A 695 26.09 -65.89 39.44
CA PRO A 695 26.73 -67.22 39.42
C PRO A 695 27.94 -67.26 40.37
N GLU A 696 28.10 -68.36 41.12
CA GLU A 696 29.26 -68.59 41.99
C GLU A 696 30.53 -68.66 41.13
N ILE A 697 31.34 -67.60 41.17
CA ILE A 697 32.59 -67.48 40.43
C ILE A 697 33.64 -66.97 41.40
N ASP A 698 34.81 -67.60 41.41
CA ASP A 698 35.98 -67.22 42.22
C ASP A 698 36.62 -65.93 41.67
N THR A 699 35.98 -64.78 41.90
CA THR A 699 36.53 -63.46 41.59
C THR A 699 36.05 -62.44 42.62
N ASP A 700 36.91 -61.49 43.00
CA ASP A 700 36.56 -60.45 43.98
C ASP A 700 35.54 -59.45 43.41
N PHE A 701 34.26 -59.65 43.74
CA PHE A 701 33.17 -58.72 43.40
C PHE A 701 32.87 -57.72 44.53
N SER A 702 33.76 -57.52 45.51
CA SER A 702 33.50 -56.65 46.68
C SER A 702 33.11 -55.22 46.28
N LYS A 703 33.73 -54.71 45.22
CA LYS A 703 33.55 -53.34 44.70
C LYS A 703 32.54 -53.22 43.56
N LEU A 704 31.95 -54.33 43.12
CA LEU A 704 31.10 -54.38 41.95
C LEU A 704 29.62 -54.49 42.32
N ILE A 705 28.77 -53.86 41.50
CA ILE A 705 27.32 -54.03 41.50
C ILE A 705 26.88 -54.48 40.10
N PHE A 706 25.94 -55.43 40.08
CA PHE A 706 25.30 -55.90 38.85
C PHE A 706 23.88 -55.34 38.76
N ILE A 707 23.67 -54.44 37.81
CA ILE A 707 22.40 -53.76 37.58
C ILE A 707 21.77 -54.33 36.31
N ALA A 708 20.55 -54.85 36.41
CA ALA A 708 19.74 -55.27 35.27
C ALA A 708 18.94 -54.07 34.74
N VAL A 709 19.11 -53.74 33.46
CA VAL A 709 18.38 -52.68 32.76
C VAL A 709 17.46 -53.31 31.71
N ASP A 710 16.17 -53.26 31.96
CA ASP A 710 15.14 -53.88 31.13
C ASP A 710 14.70 -52.92 30.02
N ILE A 711 15.09 -53.17 28.77
CA ILE A 711 14.67 -52.38 27.61
C ILE A 711 13.49 -53.05 26.94
N GLN A 712 12.36 -52.34 26.90
CA GLN A 712 11.10 -52.78 26.32
C GLN A 712 10.85 -52.09 24.98
N ASN A 713 10.41 -52.87 24.00
CA ASN A 713 9.79 -52.37 22.78
C ASN A 713 8.27 -52.35 22.97
N THR A 714 7.66 -51.18 23.00
CA THR A 714 6.20 -50.99 23.14
C THR A 714 5.47 -50.89 21.81
N SER A 715 6.17 -51.03 20.69
CA SER A 715 5.61 -50.89 19.34
C SER A 715 5.46 -52.24 18.63
N SER A 716 4.75 -52.23 17.51
CA SER A 716 4.64 -53.37 16.59
C SER A 716 5.84 -53.52 15.65
N SER A 717 6.85 -52.66 15.74
CA SER A 717 8.05 -52.68 14.89
C SER A 717 9.14 -53.57 15.46
N VAL A 718 10.06 -54.07 14.61
CA VAL A 718 11.22 -54.85 15.03
C VAL A 718 12.47 -53.97 14.94
N PHE A 719 13.25 -53.91 16.02
CA PHE A 719 14.44 -53.06 16.10
C PHE A 719 15.71 -53.91 16.18
N ASN A 720 16.66 -53.64 15.28
CA ASN A 720 18.02 -54.12 15.43
C ASN A 720 18.77 -53.14 16.33
N TYR A 721 19.44 -53.60 17.38
CA TYR A 721 20.16 -52.73 18.29
C TYR A 721 21.64 -53.08 18.39
N ASN A 722 22.43 -52.08 18.79
CA ASN A 722 23.80 -52.23 19.25
C ASN A 722 23.94 -51.43 20.56
N ALA A 723 24.23 -52.15 21.64
CA ALA A 723 24.32 -51.62 22.99
C ALA A 723 25.74 -51.77 23.53
N ARG A 724 26.29 -50.72 24.13
CA ARG A 724 27.55 -50.78 24.89
C ARG A 724 27.45 -49.93 26.13
N PHE A 725 28.21 -50.31 27.16
CA PHE A 725 28.25 -49.57 28.42
C PHE A 725 29.68 -49.08 28.67
N ASN A 726 29.89 -47.76 28.64
CA ASN A 726 31.24 -47.18 28.71
C ASN A 726 31.89 -47.38 30.09
N ALA A 727 31.10 -47.37 31.15
CA ALA A 727 31.54 -47.55 32.54
C ALA A 727 31.51 -49.03 32.99
N ALA A 728 31.53 -49.98 32.05
CA ALA A 728 31.56 -51.40 32.40
C ALA A 728 32.89 -51.76 33.07
N ALA A 729 32.83 -52.48 34.18
CA ALA A 729 34.00 -53.02 34.87
C ALA A 729 34.69 -54.11 34.04
N GLU A 730 36.00 -54.27 34.21
CA GLU A 730 36.77 -55.31 33.55
C GLU A 730 36.72 -56.60 34.36
N LEU A 731 35.92 -57.56 33.90
CA LEU A 731 35.65 -58.82 34.62
C LEU A 731 36.66 -59.94 34.30
N GLY A 732 37.65 -59.71 33.43
CA GLY A 732 38.64 -60.71 33.01
C GLY A 732 38.12 -61.84 32.10
N PHE A 733 36.80 -62.02 31.99
CA PHE A 733 36.13 -63.05 31.19
C PHE A 733 34.87 -62.48 30.50
N ASP A 734 34.50 -63.03 29.33
CA ASP A 734 33.31 -62.59 28.57
C ASP A 734 32.07 -63.42 28.97
N PHE A 735 31.15 -62.84 29.75
CA PHE A 735 29.87 -63.47 30.08
C PHE A 735 28.78 -63.17 29.03
N PRO A 736 28.09 -64.20 28.50
CA PRO A 736 26.91 -63.99 27.65
C PRO A 736 25.82 -63.25 28.46
N GLY A 737 25.42 -62.06 28.00
CA GLY A 737 24.36 -61.25 28.63
C GLY A 737 24.82 -60.06 29.48
N ILE A 738 26.13 -59.92 29.75
CA ILE A 738 26.70 -58.71 30.37
C ILE A 738 27.14 -57.73 29.28
N VAL A 739 26.68 -56.48 29.36
CA VAL A 739 27.08 -55.44 28.40
C VAL A 739 28.47 -54.93 28.77
N THR A 740 29.44 -55.19 27.90
CA THR A 740 30.82 -54.75 28.07
C THR A 740 31.12 -53.48 27.25
N LYS A 741 32.35 -52.95 27.38
CA LYS A 741 32.86 -51.85 26.55
C LYS A 741 32.91 -52.19 25.05
N LYS A 742 33.01 -53.48 24.68
CA LYS A 742 33.12 -53.96 23.29
C LYS A 742 31.77 -53.94 22.53
N GLY A 743 30.65 -53.84 23.25
CA GLY A 743 29.30 -53.74 22.70
C GLY A 743 28.69 -55.08 22.29
N THR A 744 27.36 -55.12 22.24
CA THR A 744 26.54 -56.28 21.95
C THR A 744 25.45 -55.89 20.98
N SER A 745 25.28 -56.66 19.90
CA SER A 745 24.21 -56.46 18.92
C SER A 745 23.12 -57.52 19.08
N GLY A 746 21.87 -57.14 18.84
CA GLY A 746 20.74 -58.06 18.89
C GLY A 746 19.51 -57.52 18.18
N ILE A 747 18.41 -58.28 18.27
CA ILE A 747 17.10 -57.93 17.71
C ILE A 747 16.11 -57.85 18.86
N LEU A 748 15.31 -56.79 18.89
CA LEU A 748 14.22 -56.58 19.85
C LEU A 748 12.90 -56.64 19.09
N SER A 749 12.16 -57.74 19.26
CA SER A 749 10.90 -57.99 18.56
C SER A 749 9.78 -57.10 19.09
N ALA A 750 8.65 -57.06 18.37
CA ALA A 750 7.48 -56.31 18.78
C ALA A 750 6.99 -56.74 20.18
N PHE A 751 6.73 -55.77 21.06
CA PHE A 751 6.24 -56.00 22.43
C PHE A 751 7.18 -56.83 23.33
N GLU A 752 8.45 -57.01 22.95
CA GLU A 752 9.46 -57.77 23.69
C GLU A 752 10.19 -56.89 24.71
N THR A 753 10.67 -57.50 25.80
CA THR A 753 11.57 -56.88 26.77
C THR A 753 12.86 -57.68 26.86
N THR A 754 14.00 -57.01 26.76
CA THR A 754 15.33 -57.61 26.91
C THR A 754 16.04 -56.97 28.10
N ALA A 755 16.59 -57.80 28.99
CA ALA A 755 17.38 -57.35 30.13
C ALA A 755 18.87 -57.26 29.77
N PHE A 756 19.50 -56.14 30.08
CA PHE A 756 20.95 -55.93 29.95
C PHE A 756 21.59 -55.91 31.33
N ILE A 757 22.59 -56.74 31.57
CA ILE A 757 23.31 -56.75 32.84
C ILE A 757 24.51 -55.80 32.75
N LEU A 758 24.56 -54.82 33.63
CA LEU A 758 25.64 -53.83 33.75
C LEU A 758 26.47 -54.16 34.98
N ALA A 759 27.73 -54.53 34.79
CA ALA A 759 28.71 -54.68 35.88
C ALA A 759 29.45 -53.35 36.08
N VAL A 760 29.28 -52.73 37.25
CA VAL A 760 29.80 -51.38 37.52
C VAL A 760 30.52 -51.34 38.87
N GLU A 761 31.61 -50.60 38.95
CA GLU A 761 32.25 -50.30 40.24
C GLU A 761 31.39 -49.31 41.04
N LYS A 762 31.13 -49.62 42.32
CA LYS A 762 30.28 -48.79 43.20
C LYS A 762 30.79 -47.34 43.30
N ASP A 763 32.12 -47.17 43.31
CA ASP A 763 32.76 -45.85 43.40
C ASP A 763 32.50 -44.97 42.16
N GLN A 764 32.32 -45.56 40.98
CA GLN A 764 32.02 -44.80 39.75
C GLN A 764 30.60 -44.22 39.77
N ILE A 765 29.65 -44.94 40.37
CA ILE A 765 28.25 -44.50 40.53
C ILE A 765 28.14 -43.37 41.55
N LEU A 766 28.95 -43.42 42.61
CA LEU A 766 28.94 -42.46 43.73
C LEU A 766 29.78 -41.19 43.45
N SER A 767 30.33 -41.03 42.25
CA SER A 767 31.17 -39.88 41.93
C SER A 767 30.39 -38.55 41.88
N ASP A 768 30.93 -37.50 42.52
CA ASP A 768 30.31 -36.16 42.58
C ASP A 768 30.28 -35.41 41.23
N SER A 769 30.81 -36.01 40.17
CA SER A 769 30.94 -35.38 38.84
C SER A 769 29.66 -35.46 37.98
N ILE A 770 28.61 -36.16 38.44
CA ILE A 770 27.36 -36.33 37.69
C ILE A 770 26.52 -35.03 37.76
N VAL A 771 26.57 -34.24 36.69
CA VAL A 771 25.76 -33.01 36.55
C VAL A 771 24.37 -33.35 36.02
N VAL A 772 23.34 -33.15 36.85
CA VAL A 772 21.94 -33.36 36.49
C VAL A 772 21.23 -32.02 36.27
N LYS A 773 20.48 -31.88 35.18
CA LYS A 773 19.66 -30.68 34.90
C LYS A 773 18.48 -30.58 35.88
N ASN A 774 18.21 -29.38 36.41
CA ASN A 774 17.09 -29.13 37.34
C ASN A 774 15.72 -29.62 36.83
N ALA A 775 15.44 -29.49 35.52
CA ALA A 775 14.20 -29.97 34.92
C ALA A 775 13.97 -31.48 35.14
N ARG A 776 15.05 -32.27 35.22
CA ARG A 776 14.98 -33.71 35.43
C ARG A 776 14.51 -34.06 36.83
N PHE A 777 15.02 -33.37 37.85
CA PHE A 777 14.56 -33.52 39.24
C PHE A 777 13.09 -33.10 39.38
N ILE A 778 12.68 -32.03 38.71
CA ILE A 778 11.28 -31.55 38.74
C ILE A 778 10.33 -32.58 38.13
N ASN A 779 10.67 -33.13 36.96
CA ASN A 779 9.84 -34.14 36.30
C ASN A 779 9.76 -35.44 37.12
N ALA A 780 10.90 -35.98 37.56
CA ALA A 780 10.92 -37.19 38.38
C ALA A 780 10.13 -37.01 39.69
N ARG A 781 10.21 -35.83 40.30
CA ARG A 781 9.41 -35.48 41.48
C ARG A 781 7.92 -35.45 41.19
N ARG A 782 7.51 -34.81 40.11
CA ARG A 782 6.09 -34.75 39.72
C ARG A 782 5.54 -36.15 39.47
N ASP A 783 6.27 -36.95 38.71
CA ASP A 783 5.84 -38.30 38.32
C ASP A 783 5.80 -39.23 39.56
N GLU A 784 6.73 -39.11 40.50
CA GLU A 784 6.71 -39.88 41.76
C GLU A 784 5.60 -39.41 42.70
N GLU A 785 5.37 -38.09 42.86
CA GLU A 785 4.26 -37.53 43.65
C GLU A 785 2.89 -37.95 43.08
N GLU A 786 2.76 -38.05 41.75
CA GLU A 786 1.57 -38.56 41.07
C GLU A 786 1.40 -40.08 41.32
N ARG A 787 2.48 -40.87 41.25
CA ARG A 787 2.47 -42.31 41.49
C ARG A 787 2.04 -42.68 42.91
N ILE A 788 2.52 -41.94 43.91
CA ILE A 788 2.23 -42.19 45.34
C ILE A 788 1.04 -41.37 45.86
N ASN A 789 0.46 -40.52 45.01
CA ASN A 789 -0.68 -39.65 45.27
C ASN A 789 -0.55 -38.78 46.55
N HIS A 790 0.67 -38.32 46.86
CA HIS A 790 0.94 -37.35 47.94
C HIS A 790 2.27 -36.61 47.69
N LYS A 791 2.49 -35.49 48.40
CA LYS A 791 3.74 -34.72 48.30
C LYS A 791 4.87 -35.41 49.07
N LEU A 792 6.03 -35.56 48.43
CA LEU A 792 7.22 -36.18 49.03
C LEU A 792 7.73 -35.38 50.24
N THR A 793 8.08 -36.11 51.29
CA THR A 793 8.80 -35.62 52.48
C THR A 793 10.25 -35.25 52.15
N SER A 794 10.95 -34.57 53.05
CA SER A 794 12.36 -34.18 52.84
C SER A 794 13.27 -35.39 52.64
N GLN A 795 13.01 -36.50 53.34
CA GLN A 795 13.80 -37.73 53.20
C GLN A 795 13.51 -38.42 51.85
N GLU A 796 12.24 -38.57 51.47
CA GLU A 796 11.88 -39.19 50.19
C GLU A 796 12.36 -38.36 48.98
N ARG A 797 12.43 -37.03 49.12
CA ARG A 797 13.05 -36.18 48.09
C ARG A 797 14.55 -36.40 47.95
N LYS A 798 15.25 -36.64 49.07
CA LYS A 798 16.69 -36.94 49.04
C LYS A 798 16.90 -38.29 48.33
N ASP A 799 16.14 -39.30 48.72
CA ASP A 799 16.23 -40.64 48.12
C ASP A 799 15.86 -40.63 46.63
N LEU A 800 14.85 -39.84 46.23
CA LEU A 800 14.49 -39.64 44.83
C LEU A 800 15.62 -38.95 44.05
N ASN A 801 16.23 -37.90 44.61
CA ASN A 801 17.33 -37.21 43.95
C ASN A 801 18.53 -38.14 43.73
N ASP A 802 18.85 -38.99 44.69
CA ASP A 802 19.95 -39.96 44.57
C ASP A 802 19.63 -41.02 43.50
N ARG A 803 18.38 -41.51 43.43
CA ARG A 803 17.91 -42.39 42.35
C ARG A 803 18.01 -41.74 40.97
N VAL A 804 17.66 -40.44 40.87
CA VAL A 804 17.78 -39.68 39.61
C VAL A 804 19.24 -39.55 39.17
N LYS A 805 20.18 -39.33 40.09
CA LYS A 805 21.62 -39.28 39.76
C LYS A 805 22.11 -40.62 39.19
N VAL A 806 21.73 -41.73 39.82
CA VAL A 806 22.10 -43.07 39.34
C VAL A 806 21.46 -43.36 37.97
N ALA A 807 20.21 -42.98 37.75
CA ALA A 807 19.56 -43.08 36.44
C ALA A 807 20.34 -42.31 35.36
N VAL A 808 20.71 -41.06 35.65
CA VAL A 808 21.47 -40.21 34.71
C VAL A 808 22.86 -40.78 34.44
N PHE A 809 23.53 -41.36 35.44
CA PHE A 809 24.79 -42.06 35.24
C PHE A 809 24.66 -43.22 34.26
N ILE A 810 23.61 -44.05 34.40
CA ILE A 810 23.34 -45.15 33.47
C ILE A 810 23.07 -44.60 32.07
N GLU A 811 22.24 -43.57 31.93
CA GLU A 811 21.91 -42.95 30.64
C GLU A 811 23.13 -42.37 29.90
N GLN A 812 24.05 -41.74 30.63
CA GLN A 812 25.26 -41.16 30.03
C GLN A 812 26.27 -42.23 29.56
N ASN A 813 26.25 -43.41 30.18
CA ASN A 813 27.21 -44.48 29.92
C ASN A 813 26.63 -45.60 29.03
N LEU A 814 25.31 -45.77 28.98
CA LEU A 814 24.61 -46.75 28.15
C LEU A 814 24.36 -46.19 26.75
N ILE A 815 25.21 -46.57 25.81
CA ILE A 815 25.04 -46.23 24.39
C ILE A 815 24.24 -47.35 23.75
N PHE A 816 22.94 -47.11 23.55
CA PHE A 816 22.04 -48.01 22.85
C PHE A 816 21.58 -47.36 21.55
N LYS A 817 22.04 -47.89 20.41
CA LYS A 817 21.66 -47.45 19.07
C LYS A 817 20.74 -48.48 18.45
N TRP A 818 19.69 -48.04 17.79
CA TRP A 818 18.74 -48.92 17.11
C TRP A 818 18.53 -48.53 15.65
N SER A 819 18.11 -49.51 14.84
CA SER A 819 17.64 -49.32 13.47
C SER A 819 16.39 -50.16 13.21
N CYS A 820 15.45 -49.62 12.43
CA CYS A 820 14.18 -50.28 12.11
C CYS A 820 13.76 -49.95 10.69
N GLY A 821 13.45 -50.98 9.89
CA GLY A 821 13.05 -50.79 8.49
C GLY A 821 14.13 -50.11 7.64
N VAL A 822 13.74 -49.53 6.50
CA VAL A 822 14.68 -48.90 5.57
C VAL A 822 15.05 -47.50 6.09
N GLY A 823 16.30 -47.33 6.51
CA GLY A 823 16.93 -46.03 6.75
C GLY A 823 16.59 -45.32 8.07
N ARG A 824 15.68 -45.85 8.91
CA ARG A 824 15.39 -45.26 10.22
C ARG A 824 16.37 -45.80 11.26
N ASN A 825 16.96 -44.88 12.01
CA ASN A 825 17.84 -45.20 13.12
C ASN A 825 17.60 -44.22 14.26
N GLY A 826 18.06 -44.59 15.44
CA GLY A 826 17.94 -43.74 16.60
C GLY A 826 18.80 -44.21 17.75
N VAL A 827 18.63 -43.51 18.85
CA VAL A 827 19.25 -43.83 20.14
C VAL A 827 18.15 -44.10 21.16
N LEU A 828 18.48 -44.80 22.24
CA LEU A 828 17.58 -44.90 23.38
C LEU A 828 17.30 -43.50 23.93
N ALA A 829 16.03 -43.13 23.96
CA ALA A 829 15.61 -41.83 24.46
C ALA A 829 15.91 -41.70 25.96
N VAL A 830 16.13 -40.45 26.41
CA VAL A 830 16.31 -40.12 27.83
C VAL A 830 15.03 -40.46 28.58
N ASN A 831 15.10 -41.38 29.54
CA ASN A 831 13.93 -42.09 30.05
C ASN A 831 13.61 -41.76 31.51
N THR A 832 12.35 -41.64 31.90
CA THR A 832 11.96 -41.38 33.30
C THR A 832 12.15 -42.57 34.25
N ALA A 833 12.62 -43.73 33.79
CA ALA A 833 12.84 -44.90 34.63
C ALA A 833 13.87 -44.63 35.75
N LEU A 834 13.50 -44.98 36.98
CA LEU A 834 14.33 -44.81 38.17
C LEU A 834 14.80 -46.17 38.68
N PRO A 835 16.05 -46.30 39.17
CA PRO A 835 16.54 -47.46 39.87
C PRO A 835 15.60 -47.91 41.00
N SER A 836 15.48 -49.21 41.20
CA SER A 836 14.74 -49.78 42.33
C SER A 836 15.41 -49.40 43.66
N ILE A 837 14.64 -49.50 44.75
CA ILE A 837 15.18 -49.22 46.09
C ILE A 837 16.25 -50.26 46.46
N GLU A 838 16.14 -51.50 45.97
CA GLU A 838 17.17 -52.51 46.21
C GLU A 838 18.51 -52.16 45.56
N VAL A 839 18.51 -51.58 44.35
CA VAL A 839 19.75 -51.08 43.70
C VAL A 839 20.44 -50.04 44.60
N MET A 840 19.67 -49.10 45.15
CA MET A 840 20.22 -48.07 46.04
C MET A 840 20.77 -48.64 47.35
N ARG A 841 20.12 -49.65 47.93
CA ARG A 841 20.62 -50.35 49.12
C ARG A 841 21.92 -51.08 48.83
N GLU A 842 22.03 -51.76 47.69
CA GLU A 842 23.25 -52.48 47.31
C GLU A 842 24.43 -51.56 47.03
N ILE A 843 24.21 -50.38 46.42
CA ILE A 843 25.27 -49.38 46.22
C ILE A 843 25.87 -48.97 47.57
N GLN A 844 25.05 -48.86 48.62
CA GLN A 844 25.49 -48.47 49.97
C GLN A 844 26.09 -49.64 50.77
N LEU A 845 25.84 -50.88 50.36
CA LEU A 845 26.29 -52.09 51.05
C LEU A 845 27.79 -52.30 50.85
N ARG A 846 28.56 -52.36 51.95
CA ARG A 846 30.00 -52.65 51.92
C ARG A 846 30.22 -54.16 52.00
N ARG A 847 30.87 -54.73 51.00
CA ARG A 847 31.32 -56.13 51.03
C ARG A 847 32.74 -56.16 51.58
N PRO A 848 33.09 -57.14 52.42
CA PRO A 848 34.41 -57.18 53.00
C PRO A 848 35.44 -57.60 51.94
N LYS A 849 36.61 -56.97 51.97
CA LYS A 849 37.76 -57.39 51.17
C LYS A 849 38.60 -58.38 51.98
N LEU A 850 38.80 -59.58 51.46
CA LEU A 850 39.59 -60.62 52.11
C LEU A 850 41.08 -60.45 51.79
N ILE A 851 41.91 -60.43 52.83
CA ILE A 851 43.36 -60.57 52.72
C ILE A 851 43.73 -61.81 53.53
N HIS A 852 44.36 -62.80 52.89
CA HIS A 852 44.83 -63.99 53.59
C HIS A 852 46.33 -64.14 53.41
N SER A 853 46.98 -64.74 54.41
CA SER A 853 48.40 -65.05 54.38
C SER A 853 48.69 -66.23 55.31
N PHE A 854 49.69 -67.03 54.96
CA PHE A 854 50.18 -68.08 55.85
C PHE A 854 51.39 -67.55 56.64
N ASP A 855 51.50 -67.95 57.90
CA ASP A 855 52.62 -67.58 58.79
C ASP A 855 53.97 -68.19 58.39
N MET A 856 53.98 -69.13 57.44
CA MET A 856 55.17 -69.79 56.92
C MET A 856 55.16 -69.83 55.39
N HIS A 857 56.32 -69.59 54.77
CA HIS A 857 56.50 -69.73 53.32
C HIS A 857 57.95 -70.14 53.00
N PRO A 858 58.22 -71.25 52.28
CA PRO A 858 57.24 -72.22 51.75
C PRO A 858 56.52 -72.97 52.87
N ILE A 859 55.34 -73.49 52.55
CA ILE A 859 54.45 -74.19 53.48
C ILE A 859 54.88 -75.66 53.48
N ILE A 860 55.25 -76.19 54.64
CA ILE A 860 55.93 -77.48 54.76
C ILE A 860 54.98 -78.50 55.40
N ALA A 861 54.89 -79.68 54.82
CA ALA A 861 54.11 -80.79 55.37
C ALA A 861 54.57 -81.13 56.81
N ASN A 862 53.63 -81.64 57.61
CA ASN A 862 53.81 -82.02 59.01
C ASN A 862 54.26 -80.90 59.96
N LYS A 863 54.11 -79.63 59.57
CA LYS A 863 54.27 -78.47 60.46
C LYS A 863 52.92 -77.83 60.77
N ARG A 864 52.85 -77.18 61.93
CA ARG A 864 51.72 -76.32 62.29
C ARG A 864 51.82 -75.04 61.46
N ILE A 865 50.75 -74.70 60.74
CA ILE A 865 50.68 -73.54 59.86
C ILE A 865 49.45 -72.73 60.23
N THR A 866 49.60 -71.43 60.39
CA THR A 866 48.50 -70.52 60.69
C THR A 866 48.13 -69.75 59.43
N LEU A 867 46.91 -69.97 58.95
CA LEU A 867 46.27 -69.14 57.95
C LEU A 867 45.67 -67.91 58.66
N ASN A 868 46.30 -66.77 58.47
CA ASN A 868 45.83 -65.47 58.95
C ASN A 868 44.90 -64.87 57.91
N VAL A 869 43.66 -64.65 58.29
CA VAL A 869 42.63 -64.07 57.44
C VAL A 869 42.19 -62.73 58.01
N LYS A 870 42.34 -61.67 57.23
CA LYS A 870 41.91 -60.31 57.56
C LYS A 870 40.80 -59.89 56.62
N PHE A 871 39.73 -59.33 57.19
CA PHE A 871 38.66 -58.71 56.43
C PHE A 871 38.73 -57.19 56.58
N GLU A 872 38.91 -56.50 55.47
CA GLU A 872 38.84 -55.04 55.41
C GLU A 872 37.42 -54.59 55.01
N GLU A 873 37.09 -53.32 55.28
CA GLU A 873 35.88 -52.63 54.79
C GLU A 873 34.51 -53.02 55.41
N ALA A 874 34.35 -54.21 56.02
CA ALA A 874 33.12 -54.59 56.73
C ALA A 874 33.35 -55.61 57.87
N THR A 875 32.63 -55.49 59.01
CA THR A 875 32.75 -56.40 60.17
C THR A 875 32.13 -57.78 59.92
N ILE A 876 32.85 -58.83 60.33
CA ILE A 876 32.45 -60.22 60.16
C ILE A 876 31.79 -60.76 61.42
N GLN A 877 30.57 -61.27 61.26
CA GLN A 877 29.79 -61.95 62.30
C GLN A 877 30.27 -63.39 62.51
N SER A 878 30.50 -64.13 61.42
CA SER A 878 31.02 -65.49 61.48
C SER A 878 31.91 -65.82 60.29
N CYS A 879 32.95 -66.62 60.52
CA CYS A 879 33.86 -67.11 59.50
C CYS A 879 34.10 -68.59 59.73
N ARG A 880 34.09 -69.40 58.67
CA ARG A 880 34.31 -70.84 58.72
C ARG A 880 35.15 -71.29 57.54
N LEU A 881 36.02 -72.25 57.78
CA LEU A 881 36.78 -72.93 56.74
C LEU A 881 36.04 -74.20 56.33
N ASP A 882 35.75 -74.35 55.03
CA ASP A 882 35.13 -75.53 54.46
C ASP A 882 36.18 -76.30 53.64
N LEU A 883 36.75 -77.31 54.28
CA LEU A 883 37.84 -78.12 53.71
C LEU A 883 37.36 -79.12 52.65
N GLY A 884 36.05 -79.23 52.36
CA GLY A 884 35.53 -80.13 51.34
C GLY A 884 35.98 -81.59 51.53
N ILE A 885 36.64 -82.15 50.51
CA ILE A 885 37.20 -83.52 50.50
C ILE A 885 38.38 -83.68 51.49
N TYR A 886 39.03 -82.59 51.89
CA TYR A 886 40.18 -82.58 52.80
C TYR A 886 39.78 -82.61 54.29
N ARG A 887 38.50 -82.79 54.63
CA ARG A 887 38.04 -82.96 56.01
C ARG A 887 38.50 -84.26 56.65
N ASP A 888 38.70 -85.29 55.84
CA ASP A 888 39.20 -86.57 56.30
C ASP A 888 40.73 -86.52 56.28
N SER A 889 41.36 -86.87 57.41
CA SER A 889 42.80 -86.72 57.62
C SER A 889 43.64 -87.51 56.61
N ASP A 890 43.05 -88.56 56.03
CA ASP A 890 43.63 -89.39 54.99
C ASP A 890 43.86 -88.60 53.67
N TYR A 891 43.16 -87.47 53.48
CA TYR A 891 43.21 -86.66 52.26
C TYR A 891 44.14 -85.45 52.36
N GLY A 892 44.69 -85.13 53.53
CA GLY A 892 45.87 -84.25 53.60
C GLY A 892 45.84 -83.08 54.59
N ILE A 893 44.70 -82.73 55.22
CA ILE A 893 44.63 -81.59 56.16
C ILE A 893 44.00 -82.03 57.49
N ALA A 894 44.74 -81.88 58.59
CA ALA A 894 44.18 -81.87 59.94
C ALA A 894 44.00 -80.41 60.40
N TRP A 895 42.79 -80.06 60.84
CA TRP A 895 42.45 -78.72 61.35
C TRP A 895 42.02 -78.82 62.80
N GLU A 896 42.55 -77.93 63.65
CA GLU A 896 42.34 -77.94 65.11
C GLU A 896 40.90 -77.57 65.54
N GLN A 897 39.99 -77.25 64.60
CA GLN A 897 38.60 -76.79 64.81
C GLN A 897 38.44 -75.56 65.74
N SER A 898 39.52 -75.06 66.33
CA SER A 898 39.56 -73.80 67.07
C SER A 898 39.69 -72.63 66.09
N LEU A 899 38.68 -71.75 66.11
CA LEU A 899 38.74 -70.43 65.46
C LEU A 899 39.22 -69.42 66.50
N ASP A 900 40.49 -69.02 66.41
CA ASP A 900 41.00 -67.95 67.27
C ASP A 900 40.75 -66.61 66.58
N ARG A 901 39.76 -65.86 67.06
CA ARG A 901 39.62 -64.45 66.70
C ARG A 901 40.71 -63.69 67.46
N VAL A 902 41.62 -63.04 66.73
CA VAL A 902 42.83 -62.40 67.30
C VAL A 902 42.47 -61.36 68.39
N SER A 903 41.34 -60.67 68.24
CA SER A 903 40.67 -59.93 69.31
C SER A 903 39.20 -59.65 68.93
N ASN A 904 38.34 -59.34 69.91
CA ASN A 904 36.95 -58.96 69.62
C ASN A 904 36.82 -57.67 68.79
N GLU A 905 37.85 -56.83 68.75
CA GLU A 905 37.88 -55.57 68.01
C GLU A 905 38.52 -55.69 66.62
N THR A 906 39.36 -56.70 66.38
CA THR A 906 39.98 -56.95 65.08
C THR A 906 39.13 -57.88 64.22
N ASN A 907 39.14 -57.60 62.93
CA ASN A 907 38.42 -58.36 61.89
C ASN A 907 39.35 -59.41 61.28
N GLU A 908 40.15 -60.04 62.15
CA GLU A 908 41.24 -60.95 61.85
C GLU A 908 40.98 -62.31 62.53
N PHE A 909 41.07 -63.37 61.74
CA PHE A 909 40.77 -64.75 62.12
C PHE A 909 41.95 -65.65 61.77
N ASN A 910 42.35 -66.50 62.73
CA ASN A 910 43.45 -67.43 62.53
C ASN A 910 42.90 -68.86 62.46
N PHE A 911 43.27 -69.57 61.40
CA PHE A 911 42.99 -71.00 61.25
C PHE A 911 44.30 -71.77 61.36
N VAL A 912 44.40 -72.66 62.34
CA VAL A 912 45.57 -73.50 62.55
C VAL A 912 45.40 -74.79 61.75
N LEU A 913 46.17 -74.93 60.68
CA LEU A 913 46.15 -76.02 59.73
C LEU A 913 47.41 -76.88 59.88
N PHE A 914 47.26 -78.18 59.66
CA PHE A 914 48.35 -79.15 59.64
C PHE A 914 48.21 -80.02 58.40
N PHE A 915 49.12 -79.85 57.45
CA PHE A 915 49.09 -80.59 56.19
C PHE A 915 49.87 -81.90 56.35
N THR A 916 49.24 -83.06 56.11
CA THR A 916 49.85 -84.39 56.34
C THR A 916 50.69 -84.90 55.17
N LYS A 917 50.56 -84.29 53.98
CA LYS A 917 51.35 -84.60 52.78
C LYS A 917 51.66 -83.34 51.96
N PRO A 918 52.75 -83.33 51.17
CA PRO A 918 52.98 -82.31 50.14
C PRO A 918 52.01 -82.52 48.97
N ASP A 919 51.19 -81.50 48.67
CA ASP A 919 50.23 -81.48 47.56
C ASP A 919 49.78 -80.03 47.29
N HIS A 920 49.02 -79.83 46.21
CA HIS A 920 48.23 -78.61 46.02
C HIS A 920 46.87 -78.78 46.71
N PHE A 921 46.49 -77.81 47.53
CA PHE A 921 45.24 -77.83 48.28
C PHE A 921 44.39 -76.60 47.96
N ASP A 922 43.11 -76.81 47.72
CA ASP A 922 42.11 -75.76 47.55
C ASP A 922 40.97 -75.94 48.56
N PHE A 923 40.62 -74.88 49.29
CA PHE A 923 39.51 -74.95 50.23
C PHE A 923 38.78 -73.62 50.36
N ILE A 924 37.52 -73.68 50.77
CA ILE A 924 36.63 -72.53 50.71
C ILE A 924 36.50 -71.89 52.08
N LEU A 925 36.91 -70.64 52.21
CA LEU A 925 36.59 -69.82 53.36
C LEU A 925 35.20 -69.20 53.17
N ARG A 926 34.26 -69.48 54.07
CA ARG A 926 32.91 -68.90 54.06
C ARG A 926 32.75 -67.90 55.19
N TYR A 927 32.11 -66.77 54.93
CA TYR A 927 31.90 -65.72 55.92
C TYR A 927 30.47 -65.16 55.87
N GLU A 928 30.04 -64.60 56.99
CA GLU A 928 28.81 -63.82 57.15
C GLU A 928 29.13 -62.52 57.87
N THR A 929 28.74 -61.37 57.32
CA THR A 929 28.91 -60.04 57.94
C THR A 929 27.79 -59.75 58.94
N ASP A 930 27.97 -58.74 59.81
CA ASP A 930 26.90 -58.28 60.72
C ASP A 930 25.64 -57.79 59.98
N GLN A 931 25.79 -57.42 58.70
CA GLN A 931 24.69 -57.05 57.80
C GLN A 931 24.05 -58.27 57.12
N LYS A 932 24.35 -59.50 57.58
CA LYS A 932 23.89 -60.79 57.03
C LYS A 932 24.30 -61.04 55.58
N VAL A 933 25.37 -60.39 55.12
CA VAL A 933 25.94 -60.65 53.79
C VAL A 933 26.78 -61.90 53.88
N LYS A 934 26.40 -62.93 53.12
CA LYS A 934 27.13 -64.20 53.06
C LYS A 934 28.05 -64.19 51.84
N GLY A 935 29.28 -64.62 52.02
CA GLY A 935 30.26 -64.73 50.95
C GLY A 935 31.20 -65.90 51.15
N HIS A 936 32.00 -66.16 50.12
CA HIS A 936 33.05 -67.17 50.17
C HIS A 936 34.27 -66.76 49.34
N THR A 937 35.40 -67.39 49.60
CA THR A 937 36.64 -67.22 48.84
C THR A 937 37.40 -68.54 48.83
N CYS A 938 37.82 -69.00 47.65
CA CYS A 938 38.74 -70.12 47.52
C CYS A 938 40.14 -69.70 47.99
N ILE A 939 40.77 -70.53 48.79
CA ILE A 939 42.16 -70.39 49.23
C ILE A 939 42.92 -71.57 48.66
N GLU A 940 43.85 -71.27 47.76
CA GLU A 940 44.75 -72.23 47.13
C GLU A 940 46.12 -72.17 47.78
N VAL A 941 46.75 -73.32 48.00
CA VAL A 941 48.04 -73.40 48.67
C VAL A 941 48.85 -74.61 48.22
N ASP A 942 50.11 -74.37 47.89
CA ASP A 942 51.10 -75.40 47.59
C ASP A 942 51.89 -75.77 48.85
N VAL A 943 51.87 -77.06 49.21
CA VAL A 943 52.61 -77.60 50.36
C VAL A 943 53.79 -78.43 49.84
N VAL A 944 55.00 -78.12 50.31
CA VAL A 944 56.25 -78.82 49.97
C VAL A 944 56.70 -79.75 51.10
N ASP A 945 57.53 -80.74 50.76
CA ASP A 945 58.08 -81.67 51.74
C ASP A 945 59.26 -81.05 52.51
N CYS A 946 59.50 -81.52 53.74
CA CYS A 946 60.66 -81.09 54.52
C CYS A 946 61.86 -81.96 54.13
N GLU A 947 62.82 -81.44 53.35
CA GLU A 947 64.12 -82.13 53.15
C GLU A 947 64.88 -82.34 54.47
#